data_AF-A0AAU5DEK8-F1
#
_entry.id   AF-A0AAU5DEK8-F1
#
_cell.length_a   1.000
_cell.length_b   1.000
_cell.length_c   1.000
_cell.angle_alpha   90.00
_cell.angle_beta   90.00
_cell.angle_gamma   90.00
#
_symmetry.space_group_name_H-M   'P 1'
#
loop_
_entity.id
_entity.type
_entity.pdbx_description
1 polymer ?
#
loop_
_entity_poly.entity_id
_entity_poly.type
_entity_poly.pdbx_seq_one_letter_code
_entity_poly.pdbx_strand_id
1 'polypeptide(L)'
;MRRASDIDALEQVLCAALGSGAPVCSLARLDHLSGAFAALDPEVVERPTLIGGGALYNPTSPAPGHDVLDALVRRAHALGAEQIVVPHVRRVDDTRALRAAGFVPVPAGDESVVRLTGDVDEALRTRIGARRLRDLRRRHHALGREVSWERIPLTGLGDKPWAREAFLELHRDHAERHGGSYNPYDAEALDALAAGPLAGRAELLVRRHMDVTVQAGLLMRSHNGRGVYYLTQAIRHGHPAALRNVYVATFYGLYLDARRDGLDWVHLGRGGADAKRRLGADLVYPLDHWVRAPGLVLPGAEGDEEPRLSVFATPPVAAAPVPGPVRGRHRPRFDTVDLSSNTNALLGAEGQYPDLDTADLATAYLDALSKLPGDGGAGELTADHVLFTSGAVDGVALLLMALTAPGHRVCVTPPTFEAYDHWARLLRLPVVEAPLRGDDLSELDTERILAADARVTFLCDPSNPVGTRLDREQVLEVVGESRGLVVVDEAYVEFSEGPSYADLLARYDNLVVLRTLSKAWGLAGARCGVVLAAPGIIEALRRVQVPFGFTAPAQNAVRARLTSPRQVLAALPRIRAERARMAAALAEHPLVDRVFPSETNFLLVRLYKHDHVLDLLRDAGILVADTSHVVADTCRITIGTRHANNTLLEALSLPSL
;
A
#
# COMPACT_ATOMS: atom_id res chain seq x y z
N MET A 1 -8.14 16.22 16.53
CA MET A 1 -8.39 16.30 17.98
C MET A 1 -7.11 15.88 18.68
N ARG A 2 -6.26 16.84 19.06
CA ARG A 2 -4.89 16.56 19.55
C ARG A 2 -4.44 17.44 20.71
N ARG A 3 -5.23 18.44 21.09
CA ARG A 3 -4.97 19.16 22.34
C ARG A 3 -5.23 18.18 23.47
N ALA A 4 -4.42 18.23 24.54
CA ALA A 4 -4.67 17.42 25.73
C ALA A 4 -6.13 17.58 26.21
N SER A 5 -6.67 18.80 26.15
CA SER A 5 -8.08 19.09 26.43
C SER A 5 -9.09 18.37 25.53
N ASP A 6 -8.73 18.06 24.28
CA ASP A 6 -9.61 17.27 23.38
C ASP A 6 -9.60 15.80 23.76
N ILE A 7 -8.46 15.29 24.23
CA ILE A 7 -8.26 13.88 24.59
C ILE A 7 -9.14 13.53 25.80
N ASP A 8 -9.09 14.34 26.85
CA ASP A 8 -9.87 14.12 28.08
C ASP A 8 -11.38 14.21 27.80
N ALA A 9 -11.80 15.18 26.98
CA ALA A 9 -13.19 15.36 26.61
C ALA A 9 -13.72 14.19 25.75
N LEU A 10 -12.93 13.66 24.82
CA LEU A 10 -13.31 12.48 24.05
C LEU A 10 -13.41 11.25 24.91
N GLU A 11 -12.53 11.10 25.90
CA GLU A 11 -12.57 9.99 26.83
C GLU A 11 -13.87 10.01 27.66
N GLN A 12 -14.30 11.19 28.10
CA GLN A 12 -15.59 11.36 28.79
C GLN A 12 -16.78 10.98 27.90
N VAL A 13 -16.78 11.44 26.64
CA VAL A 13 -17.82 11.08 25.66
C VAL A 13 -17.84 9.58 25.41
N LEU A 14 -16.67 8.94 25.30
CA LEU A 14 -16.57 7.50 25.14
C LEU A 14 -17.11 6.76 26.37
N CYS A 15 -16.70 7.17 27.57
CA CYS A 15 -17.18 6.58 28.83
C CYS A 15 -18.71 6.66 28.93
N ALA A 16 -19.27 7.82 28.58
CA ALA A 16 -20.72 8.02 28.51
C ALA A 16 -21.38 7.08 27.48
N ALA A 17 -20.85 7.02 26.25
CA ALA A 17 -21.36 6.09 25.24
C ALA A 17 -21.33 4.63 25.73
N LEU A 18 -20.22 4.22 26.36
CA LEU A 18 -20.06 2.88 26.91
C LEU A 18 -20.92 2.63 28.16
N GLY A 19 -21.54 3.65 28.76
CA GLY A 19 -22.21 3.54 30.06
C GLY A 19 -21.26 3.04 31.15
N SER A 20 -20.00 3.49 31.14
CA SER A 20 -18.93 3.01 32.02
C SER A 20 -18.16 4.17 32.63
N GLY A 21 -17.71 4.02 33.88
CA GLY A 21 -16.87 5.03 34.56
C GLY A 21 -15.42 5.10 34.04
N ALA A 22 -15.04 4.16 33.18
CA ALA A 22 -13.74 4.07 32.53
C ALA A 22 -13.92 3.57 31.08
N PRO A 23 -12.94 3.73 30.18
CA PRO A 23 -13.04 3.28 28.79
C PRO A 23 -12.87 1.75 28.67
N VAL A 24 -13.66 0.98 29.44
CA VAL A 24 -13.63 -0.49 29.49
C VAL A 24 -15.01 -1.04 29.15
N CYS A 25 -15.09 -1.93 28.15
CA CYS A 25 -16.31 -2.66 27.77
C CYS A 25 -15.94 -3.98 27.07
N SER A 26 -16.91 -4.86 26.76
CA SER A 26 -16.65 -6.03 25.90
C SER A 26 -16.61 -5.65 24.42
N LEU A 27 -15.85 -6.36 23.60
CA LEU A 27 -15.84 -6.17 22.15
C LEU A 27 -17.20 -6.47 21.53
N ALA A 28 -17.99 -7.34 22.17
CA ALA A 28 -19.37 -7.63 21.79
C ALA A 28 -20.20 -6.33 21.69
N ARG A 29 -19.97 -5.39 22.61
CA ARG A 29 -20.63 -4.07 22.61
C ARG A 29 -20.14 -3.12 21.51
N LEU A 30 -19.07 -3.46 20.79
CA LEU A 30 -18.50 -2.64 19.73
C LEU A 30 -18.81 -3.18 18.32
N ASP A 31 -19.14 -4.46 18.18
CA ASP A 31 -19.15 -5.17 16.89
C ASP A 31 -20.38 -4.92 15.99
N HIS A 32 -21.21 -3.92 16.31
CA HIS A 32 -22.57 -3.82 15.76
C HIS A 32 -22.68 -3.24 14.34
N LEU A 33 -21.60 -2.70 13.77
CA LEU A 33 -21.65 -1.98 12.49
C LEU A 33 -20.65 -2.47 11.43
N SER A 34 -19.67 -3.28 11.82
CA SER A 34 -18.58 -3.70 10.92
C SER A 34 -18.43 -5.22 10.79
N GLY A 35 -18.96 -6.02 11.73
CA GLY A 35 -18.58 -7.42 11.85
C GLY A 35 -17.06 -7.58 11.99
N ALA A 36 -16.41 -6.58 12.57
CA ALA A 36 -14.95 -6.52 12.65
C ALA A 36 -14.45 -7.62 13.58
N PHE A 37 -15.19 -7.90 14.65
CA PHE A 37 -14.81 -8.87 15.67
C PHE A 37 -15.51 -10.23 15.50
N ALA A 38 -16.34 -10.39 14.47
CA ALA A 38 -17.13 -11.61 14.25
C ALA A 38 -16.30 -12.88 14.03
N ALA A 39 -15.03 -12.73 13.63
CA ALA A 39 -14.09 -13.83 13.46
C ALA A 39 -13.34 -14.22 14.74
N LEU A 40 -13.52 -13.47 15.85
CA LEU A 40 -12.87 -13.75 17.13
C LEU A 40 -13.67 -14.79 17.93
N ASP A 41 -12.96 -15.50 18.80
CA ASP A 41 -13.58 -16.43 19.75
C ASP A 41 -14.61 -15.70 20.63
N PRO A 42 -15.83 -16.25 20.83
CA PRO A 42 -16.83 -15.67 21.72
C PRO A 42 -16.30 -15.31 23.11
N GLU A 43 -15.39 -16.10 23.68
CA GLU A 43 -14.77 -15.78 24.97
C GLU A 43 -13.91 -14.51 24.90
N VAL A 44 -13.20 -14.29 23.79
CA VAL A 44 -12.41 -13.06 23.56
C VAL A 44 -13.33 -11.87 23.36
N VAL A 45 -14.46 -12.06 22.69
CA VAL A 45 -15.42 -10.99 22.40
C VAL A 45 -16.07 -10.45 23.68
N GLU A 46 -16.30 -11.29 24.68
CA GLU A 46 -16.94 -10.91 25.95
C GLU A 46 -15.99 -10.34 27.03
N ARG A 47 -14.66 -10.43 26.84
CA ARG A 47 -13.68 -9.98 27.83
C ARG A 47 -13.75 -8.47 28.14
N PRO A 48 -13.51 -8.06 29.40
CA PRO A 48 -13.30 -6.66 29.76
C PRO A 48 -12.14 -6.06 28.95
N THR A 49 -12.45 -5.15 28.04
CA THR A 49 -11.50 -4.58 27.08
C THR A 49 -11.27 -3.12 27.34
N LEU A 50 -10.03 -2.73 27.60
CA LEU A 50 -9.63 -1.33 27.57
C LEU A 50 -9.63 -0.85 26.12
N ILE A 51 -10.46 0.15 25.84
CA ILE A 51 -10.44 0.88 24.58
C ILE A 51 -9.32 1.92 24.68
N GLY A 52 -8.27 1.77 23.87
CA GLY A 52 -7.11 2.66 23.89
C GLY A 52 -7.54 4.12 23.82
N GLY A 53 -7.15 4.90 24.85
CA GLY A 53 -7.67 6.23 25.18
C GLY A 53 -7.41 7.36 24.18
N GLY A 54 -7.74 8.60 24.59
CA GLY A 54 -7.97 9.79 23.74
C GLY A 54 -6.93 10.17 22.67
N ALA A 55 -5.68 9.69 22.74
CA ALA A 55 -4.67 9.87 21.68
C ALA A 55 -4.97 9.05 20.40
N LEU A 56 -5.85 8.04 20.50
CA LEU A 56 -6.10 7.00 19.51
C LEU A 56 -7.40 7.19 18.71
N TYR A 57 -8.28 8.11 19.09
CA TYR A 57 -9.57 8.35 18.39
C TYR A 57 -9.47 9.27 17.17
N ASN A 58 -8.28 9.44 16.62
CA ASN A 58 -8.09 10.18 15.39
C ASN A 58 -7.68 9.20 14.28
N PRO A 59 -8.47 9.07 13.20
CA PRO A 59 -8.10 8.21 12.07
C PRO A 59 -6.84 8.67 11.34
N THR A 60 -6.22 9.78 11.77
CA THR A 60 -4.94 10.30 11.26
C THR A 60 -3.80 10.24 12.29
N SER A 61 -4.01 9.63 13.46
CA SER A 61 -2.96 9.44 14.46
C SER A 61 -1.93 8.39 14.03
N PRO A 62 -0.63 8.58 14.35
CA PRO A 62 0.36 7.52 14.25
C PRO A 62 -0.06 6.31 15.09
N ALA A 63 0.45 5.11 14.77
CA ALA A 63 0.38 4.04 15.75
C ALA A 63 1.16 4.47 17.03
N PRO A 64 0.72 4.05 18.21
CA PRO A 64 1.37 4.41 19.46
C PRO A 64 2.80 3.85 19.52
N GLY A 65 3.75 4.67 19.98
CA GLY A 65 5.11 4.21 20.29
C GLY A 65 5.14 3.33 21.54
N HIS A 66 6.31 2.72 21.80
CA HIS A 66 6.50 1.78 22.91
C HIS A 66 6.06 2.34 24.27
N ASP A 67 6.46 3.56 24.61
CA ASP A 67 6.10 4.20 25.90
C ASP A 67 4.58 4.36 26.09
N VAL A 68 3.86 4.66 25.01
CA VAL A 68 2.39 4.80 25.02
C VAL A 68 1.73 3.44 25.17
N LEU A 69 2.27 2.41 24.50
CA LEU A 69 1.81 1.04 24.65
C LEU A 69 2.01 0.54 26.07
N ASP A 70 3.16 0.80 26.68
CA ASP A 70 3.44 0.44 28.08
C ASP A 70 2.52 1.15 29.06
N ALA A 71 2.23 2.44 28.80
CA ALA A 71 1.25 3.18 29.58
C ALA A 71 -0.16 2.57 29.46
N LEU A 72 -0.55 2.11 28.27
CA LEU A 72 -1.82 1.40 28.05
C LEU A 72 -1.85 0.06 28.80
N VAL A 73 -0.74 -0.69 28.83
CA VAL A 73 -0.64 -1.94 29.61
C VAL A 73 -0.80 -1.68 31.11
N ARG A 74 -0.07 -0.70 31.67
CA ARG A 74 -0.22 -0.33 33.08
C ARG A 74 -1.64 0.13 33.40
N ARG A 75 -2.24 0.90 32.49
CA ARG A 75 -3.62 1.38 32.63
C ARG A 75 -4.64 0.24 32.57
N ALA A 76 -4.45 -0.75 31.70
CA ALA A 76 -5.30 -1.93 31.61
C ALA A 76 -5.29 -2.71 32.93
N HIS A 77 -4.10 -2.95 33.50
CA HIS A 77 -3.96 -3.58 34.82
C HIS A 77 -4.69 -2.80 35.92
N ALA A 78 -4.49 -1.48 35.98
CA ALA A 78 -5.12 -0.63 36.98
C ALA A 78 -6.65 -0.61 36.90
N LEU A 79 -7.21 -0.85 35.71
CA LEU A 79 -8.66 -0.84 35.45
C LEU A 79 -9.27 -2.25 35.42
N GLY A 80 -8.49 -3.31 35.69
CA GLY A 80 -8.96 -4.69 35.61
C GLY A 80 -9.39 -5.12 34.19
N ALA A 81 -8.85 -4.49 33.16
CA ALA A 81 -9.10 -4.89 31.78
C ALA A 81 -8.21 -6.10 31.43
N GLU A 82 -8.83 -7.14 30.91
CA GLU A 82 -8.15 -8.38 30.52
C GLU A 82 -7.54 -8.29 29.13
N GLN A 83 -8.00 -7.34 28.32
CA GLN A 83 -7.51 -7.10 26.97
C GLN A 83 -7.50 -5.62 26.58
N ILE A 84 -6.72 -5.29 25.56
CA ILE A 84 -6.64 -3.92 25.02
C ILE A 84 -7.03 -3.95 23.54
N VAL A 85 -7.90 -3.03 23.14
CA VAL A 85 -8.14 -2.72 21.72
C VAL A 85 -7.64 -1.32 21.40
N VAL A 86 -6.82 -1.20 20.37
CA VAL A 86 -6.42 0.08 19.78
C VAL A 86 -7.23 0.28 18.51
N PRO A 87 -8.22 1.18 18.51
CA PRO A 87 -9.06 1.36 17.35
C PRO A 87 -8.43 2.30 16.31
N HIS A 88 -8.86 2.17 15.05
CA HIS A 88 -8.58 3.15 13.99
C HIS A 88 -7.09 3.36 13.69
N VAL A 89 -6.29 2.29 13.71
CA VAL A 89 -4.86 2.39 13.37
C VAL A 89 -4.73 2.42 11.84
N ARG A 90 -4.44 3.60 11.31
CA ARG A 90 -4.35 3.85 9.86
C ARG A 90 -2.98 3.53 9.26
N ARG A 91 -1.91 3.59 10.05
CA ARG A 91 -0.54 3.44 9.52
C ARG A 91 -0.11 2.00 9.63
N VAL A 92 -0.30 1.22 8.56
CA VAL A 92 0.24 -0.14 8.43
C VAL A 92 1.73 -0.15 8.79
N ASP A 93 2.47 0.90 8.41
CA ASP A 93 3.92 0.94 8.62
C ASP A 93 4.41 1.34 10.02
N ASP A 94 3.52 1.80 10.91
CA ASP A 94 3.87 2.01 12.33
C ASP A 94 3.35 0.83 13.19
N THR A 95 2.82 -0.24 12.59
CA THR A 95 2.24 -1.39 13.33
C THR A 95 3.29 -2.33 13.90
N ARG A 96 4.58 -2.16 13.57
CA ARG A 96 5.68 -2.94 14.17
C ARG A 96 5.66 -2.85 15.69
N ALA A 97 5.43 -1.67 16.25
CA ALA A 97 5.36 -1.49 17.71
C ALA A 97 4.18 -2.26 18.31
N LEU A 98 3.03 -2.28 17.63
CA LEU A 98 1.84 -3.03 18.02
C LEU A 98 2.09 -4.54 17.93
N ARG A 99 2.61 -5.03 16.81
CA ARG A 99 2.94 -6.46 16.61
C ARG A 99 4.00 -6.95 17.58
N ALA A 100 5.07 -6.17 17.79
CA ALA A 100 6.11 -6.49 18.77
C ALA A 100 5.58 -6.49 20.20
N ALA A 101 4.59 -5.65 20.49
CA ALA A 101 3.86 -5.66 21.74
C ALA A 101 2.75 -6.73 21.79
N GLY A 102 2.64 -7.64 20.82
CA GLY A 102 1.66 -8.75 20.85
C GLY A 102 0.22 -8.37 20.52
N PHE A 103 0.00 -7.26 19.80
CA PHE A 103 -1.31 -6.95 19.23
C PHE A 103 -1.52 -7.65 17.88
N VAL A 104 -2.75 -8.10 17.64
CA VAL A 104 -3.21 -8.74 16.41
C VAL A 104 -4.17 -7.80 15.68
N PRO A 105 -3.99 -7.57 14.36
CA PRO A 105 -4.90 -6.74 13.59
C PRO A 105 -6.26 -7.44 13.40
N VAL A 106 -7.30 -6.62 13.38
CA VAL A 106 -8.69 -6.99 13.17
C VAL A 106 -9.27 -6.02 12.13
N PRO A 107 -9.62 -6.50 10.93
CA PRO A 107 -10.06 -5.62 9.83
C PRO A 107 -11.26 -4.76 10.23
N ALA A 108 -11.23 -3.47 9.88
CA ALA A 108 -12.38 -2.59 9.99
C ALA A 108 -12.64 -1.82 8.68
N GLY A 109 -13.83 -1.21 8.56
CA GLY A 109 -14.25 -0.55 7.32
C GLY A 109 -13.42 0.69 6.93
N ASP A 110 -13.69 1.26 5.76
CA ASP A 110 -12.89 2.37 5.23
C ASP A 110 -13.35 3.75 5.71
N GLU A 111 -12.45 4.73 5.68
CA GLU A 111 -12.72 6.17 5.77
C GLU A 111 -12.12 6.92 4.57
N SER A 112 -12.55 8.15 4.31
CA SER A 112 -12.01 8.91 3.19
C SER A 112 -12.00 10.41 3.41
N VAL A 113 -11.09 11.10 2.73
CA VAL A 113 -11.02 12.57 2.76
C VAL A 113 -11.07 13.16 1.37
N VAL A 114 -11.75 14.29 1.29
CA VAL A 114 -11.90 15.12 0.10
C VAL A 114 -11.33 16.50 0.42
N ARG A 115 -10.26 16.88 -0.25
CA ARG A 115 -9.71 18.24 -0.29
C ARG A 115 -10.50 19.08 -1.30
N LEU A 116 -10.74 20.33 -0.97
CA LEU A 116 -11.49 21.30 -1.74
C LEU A 116 -10.53 22.38 -2.27
N THR A 117 -9.74 22.02 -3.29
CA THR A 117 -8.80 22.94 -3.94
C THR A 117 -9.54 23.76 -5.01
N GLY A 118 -10.19 24.86 -4.61
CA GLY A 118 -10.89 25.76 -5.51
C GLY A 118 -12.40 25.55 -5.57
N ASP A 119 -12.99 25.65 -6.77
CA ASP A 119 -14.43 25.44 -6.98
C ASP A 119 -14.80 23.95 -6.84
N VAL A 120 -15.93 23.66 -6.19
CA VAL A 120 -16.37 22.28 -5.91
C VAL A 120 -16.69 21.53 -7.20
N ASP A 121 -17.31 22.20 -8.17
CA ASP A 121 -17.68 21.61 -9.45
C ASP A 121 -16.43 21.34 -10.30
N GLU A 122 -15.47 22.25 -10.30
CA GLU A 122 -14.19 22.03 -10.98
C GLU A 122 -13.42 20.87 -10.35
N ALA A 123 -13.24 20.88 -9.02
CA ALA A 123 -12.55 19.83 -8.30
C ALA A 123 -13.18 18.44 -8.54
N LEU A 124 -14.52 18.35 -8.48
CA LEU A 124 -15.22 17.10 -8.78
C LEU A 124 -15.20 16.75 -10.26
N ARG A 125 -15.30 17.71 -11.18
CA ARG A 125 -15.26 17.43 -12.63
C ARG A 125 -13.97 16.74 -13.02
N THR A 126 -12.84 17.22 -12.51
CA THR A 126 -11.52 16.62 -12.74
C THR A 126 -11.45 15.20 -12.17
N ARG A 127 -12.05 14.95 -11.00
CA ARG A 127 -11.97 13.66 -10.29
C ARG A 127 -12.90 12.58 -10.83
N ILE A 128 -14.16 12.90 -11.06
CA ILE A 128 -15.21 11.91 -11.38
C ILE A 128 -15.77 12.06 -12.79
N GLY A 129 -15.32 13.08 -13.53
CA GLY A 129 -15.76 13.36 -14.89
C GLY A 129 -17.10 14.10 -14.96
N ALA A 130 -17.29 14.85 -16.06
CA ALA A 130 -18.45 15.73 -16.23
C ALA A 130 -19.81 15.00 -16.18
N ARG A 131 -19.90 13.76 -16.67
CA ARG A 131 -21.15 12.99 -16.65
C ARG A 131 -21.62 12.67 -15.23
N ARG A 132 -20.71 12.23 -14.35
CA ARG A 132 -21.05 11.88 -12.96
C ARG A 132 -21.33 13.14 -12.15
N LEU A 133 -20.58 14.21 -12.36
CA LEU A 133 -20.87 15.51 -11.75
C LEU A 133 -22.28 16.01 -12.09
N ARG A 134 -22.71 15.90 -13.37
CA ARG A 134 -24.08 16.25 -13.77
C ARG A 134 -25.13 15.40 -13.04
N ASP A 135 -24.89 14.11 -12.85
CA ASP A 135 -25.79 13.23 -12.10
C ASP A 135 -25.86 13.62 -10.62
N LEU A 136 -24.72 13.90 -9.97
CA LEU A 136 -24.65 14.42 -8.61
C LEU A 136 -25.48 15.70 -8.45
N ARG A 137 -25.24 16.70 -9.31
CA ARG A 137 -25.96 17.97 -9.31
C ARG A 137 -27.46 17.78 -9.47
N ARG A 138 -27.87 16.96 -10.45
CA ARG A 138 -29.29 16.69 -10.69
C ARG A 138 -29.96 16.07 -9.47
N ARG A 139 -29.31 15.09 -8.82
CA ARG A 139 -29.84 14.43 -7.63
C ARG A 139 -29.90 15.37 -6.43
N HIS A 140 -28.85 16.16 -6.21
CA HIS A 140 -28.83 17.16 -5.15
C HIS A 140 -29.93 18.21 -5.35
N HIS A 141 -30.10 18.72 -6.58
CA HIS A 141 -31.13 19.71 -6.90
C HIS A 141 -32.55 19.15 -6.78
N ALA A 142 -32.78 17.91 -7.23
CA ALA A 142 -34.07 17.24 -7.05
C ALA A 142 -34.40 17.06 -5.57
N LEU A 143 -33.42 16.66 -4.76
CA LEU A 143 -33.57 16.49 -3.32
C LEU A 143 -33.86 17.84 -2.63
N GLY A 144 -33.12 18.90 -2.95
CA GLY A 144 -33.29 20.23 -2.34
C GLY A 144 -34.66 20.90 -2.58
N ARG A 145 -35.50 20.35 -3.48
CA ARG A 145 -36.89 20.79 -3.68
C ARG A 145 -37.89 20.12 -2.74
N GLU A 146 -37.53 18.95 -2.22
CA GLU A 146 -38.41 18.10 -1.41
C GLU A 146 -38.05 18.17 0.08
N VAL A 147 -36.79 18.45 0.41
CA VAL A 147 -36.30 18.44 1.79
C VAL A 147 -35.49 19.68 2.13
N SER A 148 -35.61 20.13 3.38
CA SER A 148 -34.79 21.19 3.96
C SER A 148 -33.61 20.59 4.73
N TRP A 149 -32.53 21.37 4.81
CA TRP A 149 -31.30 21.03 5.53
C TRP A 149 -31.06 22.06 6.62
N GLU A 150 -30.65 21.60 7.78
CA GLU A 150 -30.35 22.45 8.90
C GLU A 150 -29.11 21.93 9.65
N ARG A 151 -28.23 22.86 10.02
CA ARG A 151 -27.08 22.59 10.90
C ARG A 151 -27.35 23.24 12.25
N ILE A 152 -27.35 22.45 13.31
CA ILE A 152 -27.72 22.88 14.65
C ILE A 152 -26.48 22.68 15.54
N PRO A 153 -25.81 23.75 15.98
CA PRO A 153 -24.71 23.65 16.94
C PRO A 153 -25.16 22.95 18.21
N LEU A 154 -24.31 22.06 18.77
CA LEU A 154 -24.65 21.39 20.03
C LEU A 154 -24.79 22.39 21.19
N THR A 155 -24.10 23.53 21.14
CA THR A 155 -24.27 24.62 22.12
C THR A 155 -25.65 25.28 22.08
N GLY A 156 -26.40 25.12 20.98
CA GLY A 156 -27.77 25.64 20.80
C GLY A 156 -28.84 24.55 20.80
N LEU A 157 -28.51 23.34 21.27
CA LEU A 157 -29.43 22.19 21.23
C LEU A 157 -30.66 22.41 22.12
N GLY A 158 -30.52 23.18 23.21
CA GLY A 158 -31.61 23.54 24.11
C GLY A 158 -32.73 24.33 23.44
N ASP A 159 -32.42 25.10 22.39
CA ASP A 159 -33.42 25.88 21.63
C ASP A 159 -34.23 25.00 20.66
N LYS A 160 -33.76 23.78 20.38
CA LYS A 160 -34.34 22.85 19.40
C LYS A 160 -34.38 21.41 19.94
N PRO A 161 -35.16 21.15 21.01
CA PRO A 161 -35.22 19.81 21.64
C PRO A 161 -35.66 18.73 20.65
N TRP A 162 -36.52 19.06 19.70
CA TRP A 162 -36.96 18.15 18.64
C TRP A 162 -35.81 17.58 17.80
N ALA A 163 -34.71 18.32 17.61
CA ALA A 163 -33.58 17.88 16.81
C ALA A 163 -32.77 16.81 17.53
N ARG A 164 -32.61 16.98 18.85
CA ARG A 164 -32.02 15.97 19.74
C ARG A 164 -32.85 14.69 19.70
N GLU A 165 -34.15 14.80 19.92
CA GLU A 165 -35.07 13.65 19.90
C GLU A 165 -35.03 12.92 18.56
N ALA A 166 -35.07 13.65 17.45
CA ALA A 166 -35.03 13.06 16.12
C ALA A 166 -33.69 12.37 15.82
N PHE A 167 -32.57 12.91 16.27
CA PHE A 167 -31.27 12.24 16.16
C PHE A 167 -31.27 10.92 16.93
N LEU A 168 -31.71 10.94 18.19
CA LEU A 168 -31.77 9.76 19.05
C LEU A 168 -32.74 8.70 18.54
N GLU A 169 -33.89 9.10 18.01
CA GLU A 169 -34.87 8.19 17.37
C GLU A 169 -34.23 7.50 16.15
N LEU A 170 -33.71 8.28 15.20
CA LEU A 170 -33.18 7.71 13.96
C LEU A 170 -31.98 6.80 14.18
N HIS A 171 -31.07 7.15 15.10
CA HIS A 171 -29.90 6.32 15.40
C HIS A 171 -30.26 5.04 16.15
N ARG A 172 -31.31 5.07 16.99
CA ARG A 172 -31.87 3.87 17.63
C ARG A 172 -32.52 2.94 16.61
N ASP A 173 -33.42 3.47 15.77
CA ASP A 173 -34.06 2.72 14.69
C ASP A 173 -33.03 2.10 13.74
N HIS A 174 -31.96 2.84 13.47
CA HIS A 174 -30.85 2.35 12.65
C HIS A 174 -30.11 1.20 13.33
N ALA A 175 -29.80 1.32 14.63
CA ALA A 175 -29.15 0.26 15.39
C ALA A 175 -30.01 -1.03 15.45
N GLU A 176 -31.30 -0.89 15.76
CA GLU A 176 -32.25 -2.01 15.83
C GLU A 176 -32.38 -2.74 14.48
N ARG A 177 -32.48 -1.98 13.37
CA ARG A 177 -32.60 -2.57 12.03
C ARG A 177 -31.37 -3.36 11.61
N HIS A 178 -30.19 -2.95 12.08
CA HIS A 178 -28.93 -3.64 11.79
C HIS A 178 -28.59 -4.72 12.83
N GLY A 179 -29.57 -5.13 13.66
CA GLY A 179 -29.44 -6.24 14.60
C GLY A 179 -28.62 -5.91 15.85
N GLY A 180 -28.34 -4.64 16.12
CA GLY A 180 -27.52 -4.20 17.24
C GLY A 180 -28.33 -4.00 18.52
N SER A 181 -27.80 -4.47 19.65
CA SER A 181 -28.33 -4.21 21.00
C SER A 181 -27.76 -2.91 21.63
N TYR A 182 -26.76 -2.28 21.00
CA TYR A 182 -26.07 -1.11 21.53
C TYR A 182 -25.94 0.00 20.47
N ASN A 183 -26.20 1.24 20.89
CA ASN A 183 -26.13 2.46 20.07
C ASN A 183 -25.12 3.44 20.68
N PRO A 184 -23.93 3.65 20.07
CA PRO A 184 -22.91 4.57 20.60
C PRO A 184 -23.28 6.06 20.43
N TYR A 185 -24.42 6.36 19.82
CA TYR A 185 -24.95 7.70 19.59
C TYR A 185 -26.26 7.89 20.37
N ASP A 186 -26.26 7.46 21.62
CA ASP A 186 -27.39 7.57 22.53
C ASP A 186 -27.43 8.94 23.23
N ALA A 187 -28.37 9.08 24.17
CA ALA A 187 -28.59 10.31 24.91
C ALA A 187 -27.37 10.69 25.75
N GLU A 188 -26.75 9.72 26.43
CA GLU A 188 -25.63 9.98 27.34
C GLU A 188 -24.40 10.44 26.56
N ALA A 189 -24.07 9.79 25.45
CA ALA A 189 -22.96 10.19 24.58
C ALA A 189 -23.17 11.60 24.00
N LEU A 190 -24.38 11.91 23.53
CA LEU A 190 -24.70 13.20 22.94
C LEU A 190 -24.68 14.32 23.98
N ASP A 191 -25.22 14.07 25.17
CA ASP A 191 -25.24 15.04 26.27
C ASP A 191 -23.83 15.29 26.82
N ALA A 192 -23.00 14.25 26.94
CA ALA A 192 -21.59 14.39 27.31
C ALA A 192 -20.82 15.25 26.28
N LEU A 193 -21.09 15.05 24.98
CA LEU A 193 -20.47 15.85 23.93
C LEU A 193 -20.95 17.31 23.95
N ALA A 194 -22.24 17.53 24.23
CA ALA A 194 -22.86 18.85 24.30
C ALA A 194 -22.46 19.65 25.56
N ALA A 195 -22.20 18.98 26.68
CA ALA A 195 -21.72 19.59 27.92
C ALA A 195 -20.20 19.84 27.91
N GLY A 196 -19.46 19.10 27.09
CA GLY A 196 -18.00 19.15 27.02
C GLY A 196 -17.42 20.30 26.19
N PRO A 197 -16.10 20.52 26.25
CA PRO A 197 -15.41 21.58 25.50
C PRO A 197 -15.40 21.38 23.98
N LEU A 198 -15.90 20.24 23.49
CA LEU A 198 -16.05 19.94 22.07
C LEU A 198 -17.35 20.49 21.48
N ALA A 199 -18.34 20.85 22.31
CA ALA A 199 -19.67 21.27 21.87
C ALA A 199 -19.65 22.43 20.86
N GLY A 200 -18.78 23.43 21.07
CA GLY A 200 -18.63 24.57 20.16
C GLY A 200 -18.04 24.23 18.79
N ARG A 201 -17.58 22.99 18.58
CA ARG A 201 -17.12 22.47 17.28
C ARG A 201 -18.04 21.40 16.71
N ALA A 202 -19.07 20.98 17.43
CA ALA A 202 -19.95 19.90 17.02
C ALA A 202 -21.33 20.42 16.64
N GLU A 203 -21.91 19.85 15.59
CA GLU A 203 -23.19 20.26 15.03
C GLU A 203 -23.99 19.03 14.59
N LEU A 204 -25.30 19.04 14.83
CA LEU A 204 -26.21 18.10 14.18
C LEU A 204 -26.51 18.57 12.76
N LEU A 205 -26.38 17.67 11.79
CA LEU A 205 -26.90 17.84 10.44
C LEU A 205 -28.26 17.16 10.36
N VAL A 206 -29.33 17.93 10.23
CA VAL A 206 -30.69 17.42 10.20
C VAL A 206 -31.33 17.71 8.86
N ARG A 207 -32.03 16.71 8.31
CA ARG A 207 -32.78 16.83 7.07
C ARG A 207 -34.24 16.56 7.32
N ARG A 208 -35.11 17.45 6.85
CA ARG A 208 -36.55 17.35 7.06
C ARG A 208 -37.29 17.32 5.73
N HIS A 209 -38.25 16.42 5.61
CA HIS A 209 -39.25 16.44 4.53
C HIS A 209 -40.55 16.93 5.15
N MET A 210 -40.98 18.15 4.79
CA MET A 210 -42.00 18.89 5.54
C MET A 210 -41.58 18.96 7.03
N ASP A 211 -42.45 18.55 7.96
CA ASP A 211 -42.15 18.56 9.39
C ASP A 211 -41.45 17.30 9.89
N VAL A 212 -41.24 16.28 9.04
CA VAL A 212 -40.67 14.99 9.45
C VAL A 212 -39.16 14.99 9.26
N THR A 213 -38.41 14.69 10.32
CA THR A 213 -36.97 14.42 10.23
C THR A 213 -36.73 13.07 9.56
N VAL A 214 -36.05 13.10 8.42
CA VAL A 214 -35.79 11.95 7.55
C VAL A 214 -34.33 11.50 7.57
N GLN A 215 -33.43 12.34 8.08
CA GLN A 215 -32.02 12.03 8.29
C GLN A 215 -31.47 12.93 9.39
N ALA A 216 -30.59 12.38 10.23
CA ALA A 216 -29.84 13.12 11.22
C ALA A 216 -28.40 12.58 11.25
N GLY A 217 -27.43 13.46 11.46
CA GLY A 217 -26.02 13.10 11.54
C GLY A 217 -25.24 14.05 12.42
N LEU A 218 -24.00 13.70 12.72
CA LEU A 218 -23.11 14.47 13.58
C LEU A 218 -21.87 14.92 12.80
N LEU A 219 -21.65 16.23 12.80
CA LEU A 219 -20.49 16.90 12.22
C LEU A 219 -19.60 17.43 13.35
N MET A 220 -18.30 17.45 13.12
CA MET A 220 -17.34 18.06 14.03
C MET A 220 -16.24 18.79 13.29
N ARG A 221 -16.05 20.07 13.58
CA ARG A 221 -14.97 20.88 13.00
C ARG A 221 -13.63 20.45 13.58
N SER A 222 -12.62 20.44 12.71
CA SER A 222 -11.23 20.26 13.08
C SER A 222 -10.75 21.37 14.02
N HIS A 223 -9.69 21.07 14.78
CA HIS A 223 -9.15 21.96 15.80
C HIS A 223 -8.61 23.30 15.24
N ASN A 224 -8.20 23.33 13.98
CA ASN A 224 -7.74 24.54 13.29
C ASN A 224 -8.87 25.24 12.50
N GLY A 225 -10.09 24.70 12.53
CA GLY A 225 -11.25 25.26 11.82
C GLY A 225 -11.22 25.12 10.30
N ARG A 226 -10.21 24.46 9.71
CA ARG A 226 -10.01 24.38 8.24
C ARG A 226 -10.62 23.14 7.60
N GLY A 227 -11.19 22.24 8.38
CA GLY A 227 -11.95 21.10 7.86
C GLY A 227 -12.97 20.54 8.82
N VAL A 228 -13.76 19.57 8.35
CA VAL A 228 -14.89 18.99 9.08
C VAL A 228 -14.88 17.46 8.98
N TYR A 229 -15.14 16.81 10.11
CA TYR A 229 -15.38 15.37 10.23
C TYR A 229 -16.89 15.11 10.20
N TYR A 230 -17.34 14.26 9.29
CA TYR A 230 -18.69 13.72 9.30
C TYR A 230 -18.66 12.35 9.98
N LEU A 231 -19.05 12.34 11.26
CA LEU A 231 -18.81 11.22 12.17
C LEU A 231 -19.82 10.09 11.98
N THR A 232 -21.11 10.44 11.90
CA THR A 232 -22.20 9.47 11.81
C THR A 232 -23.43 10.05 11.13
N GLN A 233 -24.31 9.18 10.66
CA GLN A 233 -25.63 9.53 10.18
C GLN A 233 -26.60 8.35 10.31
N ALA A 234 -27.88 8.66 10.47
CA ALA A 234 -28.98 7.73 10.38
C ALA A 234 -30.10 8.31 9.51
N ILE A 235 -30.91 7.43 8.93
CA ILE A 235 -32.02 7.78 8.04
C ILE A 235 -33.31 7.10 8.49
N ARG A 236 -34.45 7.70 8.15
CA ARG A 236 -35.77 7.10 8.39
C ARG A 236 -36.09 6.07 7.31
N HIS A 237 -35.69 4.81 7.49
CA HIS A 237 -35.78 3.76 6.47
C HIS A 237 -37.18 3.56 5.83
N GLY A 238 -38.27 3.91 6.53
CA GLY A 238 -39.63 3.82 6.00
C GLY A 238 -40.09 5.00 5.14
N HIS A 239 -39.29 6.06 5.02
CA HIS A 239 -39.71 7.30 4.37
C HIS A 239 -39.14 7.42 2.94
N PRO A 240 -39.95 7.64 1.88
CA PRO A 240 -39.45 7.70 0.50
C PRO A 240 -38.36 8.75 0.27
N ALA A 241 -38.50 9.95 0.86
CA ALA A 241 -37.47 10.99 0.80
C ALA A 241 -36.15 10.58 1.49
N ALA A 242 -36.19 9.61 2.41
CA ALA A 242 -35.03 9.03 3.08
C ALA A 242 -34.37 7.89 2.30
N LEU A 243 -35.02 7.31 1.29
CA LEU A 243 -34.48 6.19 0.51
C LEU A 243 -33.91 6.65 -0.85
N ARG A 244 -34.24 7.87 -1.29
CA ARG A 244 -33.72 8.44 -2.54
C ARG A 244 -32.24 8.81 -2.41
N ASN A 245 -31.37 7.82 -2.64
CA ASN A 245 -29.92 7.96 -2.87
C ASN A 245 -29.21 8.98 -1.94
N VAL A 246 -29.52 8.85 -0.65
CA VAL A 246 -29.21 9.84 0.38
C VAL A 246 -27.74 10.12 0.52
N TYR A 247 -26.92 9.08 0.53
CA TYR A 247 -25.48 9.22 0.73
C TYR A 247 -24.86 10.16 -0.32
N VAL A 248 -25.09 9.88 -1.59
CA VAL A 248 -24.46 10.57 -2.71
C VAL A 248 -24.87 12.05 -2.83
N ALA A 249 -26.16 12.37 -2.61
CA ALA A 249 -26.67 13.74 -2.70
C ALA A 249 -26.35 14.59 -1.46
N THR A 250 -26.29 13.95 -0.27
CA THR A 250 -25.86 14.60 0.98
C THR A 250 -24.39 14.99 0.90
N PHE A 251 -23.53 14.10 0.39
CA PHE A 251 -22.10 14.39 0.30
C PHE A 251 -21.78 15.56 -0.63
N TYR A 252 -22.47 15.68 -1.77
CA TYR A 252 -22.29 16.87 -2.62
C TYR A 252 -22.72 18.16 -1.91
N GLY A 253 -23.83 18.14 -1.17
CA GLY A 253 -24.26 19.28 -0.34
C GLY A 253 -23.24 19.62 0.75
N LEU A 254 -22.68 18.61 1.43
CA LEU A 254 -21.63 18.79 2.42
C LEU A 254 -20.38 19.44 1.83
N TYR A 255 -20.01 19.13 0.59
CA TYR A 255 -18.87 19.78 -0.07
C TYR A 255 -19.15 21.25 -0.38
N LEU A 256 -20.37 21.57 -0.83
CA LEU A 256 -20.79 22.94 -1.07
C LEU A 256 -20.81 23.75 0.24
N ASP A 257 -21.39 23.20 1.31
CA ASP A 257 -21.42 23.81 2.63
C ASP A 257 -20.00 24.01 3.19
N ALA A 258 -19.16 22.99 3.10
CA ALA A 258 -17.77 23.09 3.52
C ALA A 258 -17.04 24.20 2.78
N ARG A 259 -17.26 24.33 1.46
CA ARG A 259 -16.65 25.40 0.69
C ARG A 259 -17.19 26.78 1.07
N ARG A 260 -18.50 26.93 1.26
CA ARG A 260 -19.12 28.18 1.74
C ARG A 260 -18.54 28.60 3.09
N ASP A 261 -18.27 27.64 3.95
CA ASP A 261 -17.70 27.83 5.29
C ASP A 261 -16.18 28.06 5.26
N GLY A 262 -15.54 28.15 4.09
CA GLY A 262 -14.11 28.36 3.95
C GLY A 262 -13.25 27.17 4.37
N LEU A 263 -13.81 25.95 4.38
CA LEU A 263 -13.08 24.74 4.70
C LEU A 263 -12.29 24.24 3.50
N ASP A 264 -11.11 23.67 3.77
CA ASP A 264 -10.23 23.09 2.76
C ASP A 264 -10.47 21.59 2.56
N TRP A 265 -11.14 20.91 3.50
CA TRP A 265 -11.37 19.47 3.39
C TRP A 265 -12.57 18.97 4.20
N VAL A 266 -13.12 17.84 3.74
CA VAL A 266 -14.20 17.08 4.37
C VAL A 266 -13.74 15.64 4.58
N HIS A 267 -13.82 15.17 5.82
CA HIS A 267 -13.54 13.78 6.18
C HIS A 267 -14.85 13.02 6.34
N LEU A 268 -15.01 11.96 5.55
CA LEU A 268 -16.16 11.08 5.58
C LEU A 268 -15.80 9.83 6.41
N GLY A 269 -16.55 9.61 7.49
CA GLY A 269 -16.44 8.42 8.33
C GLY A 269 -16.77 7.11 7.62
N ARG A 270 -17.01 6.04 8.39
CA ARG A 270 -17.17 4.65 7.91
C ARG A 270 -18.18 4.49 6.75
N GLY A 271 -17.89 3.55 5.84
CA GLY A 271 -18.73 3.20 4.68
C GLY A 271 -17.90 2.66 3.50
N GLY A 272 -18.54 1.99 2.53
CA GLY A 272 -17.82 1.24 1.49
C GLY A 272 -16.90 2.10 0.59
N ALA A 273 -15.65 1.67 0.42
CA ALA A 273 -14.64 2.34 -0.41
C ALA A 273 -15.11 2.67 -1.82
N ASP A 274 -15.86 1.78 -2.47
CA ASP A 274 -16.32 1.98 -3.84
C ASP A 274 -17.28 3.18 -3.98
N ALA A 275 -18.16 3.38 -3.00
CA ALA A 275 -19.06 4.52 -3.00
C ALA A 275 -18.28 5.83 -2.82
N LYS A 276 -17.29 5.85 -1.93
CA LYS A 276 -16.45 7.01 -1.64
C LYS A 276 -15.52 7.37 -2.81
N ARG A 277 -14.92 6.37 -3.46
CA ARG A 277 -14.17 6.56 -4.71
C ARG A 277 -15.03 7.14 -5.82
N ARG A 278 -16.29 6.68 -5.95
CA ARG A 278 -17.24 7.26 -6.92
C ARG A 278 -17.59 8.72 -6.63
N LEU A 279 -17.36 9.20 -5.41
CA LEU A 279 -17.60 10.57 -4.96
C LEU A 279 -16.36 11.47 -5.05
N GLY A 280 -15.23 10.96 -5.55
CA GLY A 280 -14.01 11.74 -5.74
C GLY A 280 -13.22 11.97 -4.45
N ALA A 281 -13.21 11.00 -3.53
CA ALA A 281 -12.27 10.99 -2.42
C ALA A 281 -10.82 11.06 -2.91
N ASP A 282 -10.01 11.94 -2.31
CA ASP A 282 -8.57 12.08 -2.62
C ASP A 282 -7.75 11.00 -1.93
N LEU A 283 -8.19 10.60 -0.73
CA LEU A 283 -7.47 9.65 0.12
C LEU A 283 -8.48 8.70 0.78
N VAL A 284 -8.15 7.42 0.80
CA VAL A 284 -8.95 6.34 1.41
C VAL A 284 -8.08 5.64 2.44
N TYR A 285 -8.66 5.41 3.62
CA TYR A 285 -7.96 4.81 4.74
C TYR A 285 -8.68 3.53 5.15
N PRO A 286 -8.02 2.36 5.02
CA PRO A 286 -8.49 1.20 5.75
C PRO A 286 -8.32 1.52 7.23
N LEU A 287 -9.36 1.25 8.01
CA LEU A 287 -9.24 1.26 9.45
C LEU A 287 -9.00 -0.17 9.89
N ASP A 288 -8.00 -0.41 10.72
CA ASP A 288 -7.87 -1.67 11.43
C ASP A 288 -8.02 -1.42 12.93
N HIS A 289 -8.68 -2.35 13.60
CA HIS A 289 -8.63 -2.50 15.05
C HIS A 289 -7.44 -3.40 15.40
N TRP A 290 -6.82 -3.20 16.56
CA TRP A 290 -5.71 -4.03 17.02
C TRP A 290 -6.01 -4.54 18.41
N VAL A 291 -6.02 -5.86 18.62
CA VAL A 291 -6.45 -6.50 19.88
C VAL A 291 -5.29 -7.25 20.53
N ARG A 292 -5.19 -7.23 21.87
CA ARG A 292 -4.15 -7.93 22.65
C ARG A 292 -4.72 -8.55 23.94
N ALA A 293 -4.57 -9.88 24.15
CA ALA A 293 -4.63 -10.64 25.43
C ALA A 293 -4.42 -12.16 25.23
N PRO A 294 -3.99 -13.00 26.21
CA PRO A 294 -3.70 -12.77 27.65
C PRO A 294 -2.21 -12.88 28.06
N GLY A 295 -1.83 -12.20 29.16
CA GLY A 295 -0.47 -12.20 29.75
C GLY A 295 0.29 -10.85 29.71
N LEU A 296 -0.39 -9.75 29.35
CA LEU A 296 0.10 -8.37 29.43
C LEU A 296 0.97 -8.11 30.69
N VAL A 297 2.26 -7.72 30.65
CA VAL A 297 3.02 -7.33 31.87
C VAL A 297 4.00 -6.15 31.63
N LEU A 298 4.43 -5.37 32.65
CA LEU A 298 5.42 -5.78 33.68
C LEU A 298 5.14 -5.28 35.11
N PRO A 299 5.45 -6.12 36.12
CA PRO A 299 6.54 -5.74 37.04
C PRO A 299 7.59 -6.85 37.24
N GLY A 300 8.88 -6.52 37.04
CA GLY A 300 10.05 -7.36 37.34
C GLY A 300 10.57 -8.24 36.18
N ALA A 301 11.12 -7.61 35.13
CA ALA A 301 11.66 -8.33 33.97
C ALA A 301 12.98 -9.07 34.30
N GLU A 302 12.91 -10.25 34.90
CA GLU A 302 13.94 -11.29 34.83
C GLU A 302 13.26 -12.62 34.48
N GLY A 303 13.78 -13.34 33.49
CA GLY A 303 13.36 -14.72 33.21
C GLY A 303 13.38 -15.12 31.73
N ASP A 304 14.57 -15.51 31.29
CA ASP A 304 14.97 -16.36 30.16
C ASP A 304 13.89 -17.18 29.43
N GLU A 305 13.54 -16.73 28.23
CA GLU A 305 13.77 -17.44 26.96
C GLU A 305 13.46 -16.45 25.83
N GLU A 306 14.49 -15.80 25.27
CA GLU A 306 14.32 -14.96 24.09
C GLU A 306 13.81 -15.83 22.93
N PRO A 307 12.71 -15.45 22.24
CA PRO A 307 12.43 -16.03 20.94
C PRO A 307 13.65 -15.73 20.08
N ARG A 308 14.30 -16.75 19.51
CA ARG A 308 15.42 -16.53 18.58
C ARG A 308 14.92 -15.69 17.40
N LEU A 309 15.07 -14.38 17.54
CA LEU A 309 14.85 -13.41 16.49
C LEU A 309 15.79 -13.80 15.37
N SER A 310 15.21 -14.12 14.21
CA SER A 310 15.92 -14.23 12.95
C SER A 310 16.92 -13.08 12.84
N VAL A 311 18.19 -13.38 12.52
CA VAL A 311 19.27 -12.39 12.37
C VAL A 311 18.92 -11.35 11.27
N PHE A 312 17.91 -11.64 10.44
CA PHE A 312 17.38 -10.78 9.38
C PHE A 312 16.05 -10.09 9.72
N ALA A 313 15.38 -10.43 10.84
CA ALA A 313 14.22 -9.67 11.33
C ALA A 313 14.62 -8.26 11.80
N THR A 314 15.87 -8.11 12.23
CA THR A 314 16.51 -6.82 12.51
C THR A 314 17.93 -6.88 11.97
N PRO A 315 18.13 -6.76 10.65
CA PRO A 315 19.44 -6.97 10.08
C PRO A 315 20.41 -5.93 10.68
N PRO A 316 21.62 -6.33 11.09
CA PRO A 316 22.65 -5.37 11.45
C PRO A 316 22.90 -4.53 10.22
N VAL A 317 22.40 -3.29 10.21
CA VAL A 317 22.71 -2.31 9.18
C VAL A 317 24.21 -2.16 9.21
N ALA A 318 24.87 -2.64 8.16
CA ALA A 318 26.31 -2.82 8.12
C ALA A 318 27.02 -1.50 7.79
N ALA A 319 26.68 -0.43 8.50
CA ALA A 319 27.45 0.79 8.54
C ALA A 319 27.05 1.55 9.80
N ALA A 320 28.00 2.27 10.40
CA ALA A 320 27.85 3.23 11.49
C ALA A 320 26.50 3.96 11.42
N PRO A 321 25.90 4.42 12.54
CA PRO A 321 24.64 5.16 12.53
C PRO A 321 24.78 6.35 11.59
N VAL A 322 24.45 6.16 10.31
CA VAL A 322 24.35 7.22 9.34
C VAL A 322 23.08 7.90 9.78
N PRO A 323 23.13 9.15 10.27
CA PRO A 323 21.91 9.93 10.41
C PRO A 323 21.40 10.12 8.99
N GLY A 324 20.62 9.14 8.53
CA GLY A 324 19.78 9.30 7.37
C GLY A 324 18.93 10.55 7.63
N PRO A 325 18.50 11.24 6.59
CA PRO A 325 17.53 12.33 6.72
C PRO A 325 16.26 11.76 7.35
N VAL A 326 16.18 11.75 8.68
CA VAL A 326 15.03 11.31 9.47
C VAL A 326 13.99 12.41 9.33
N ARG A 327 13.35 12.48 8.15
CA ARG A 327 11.97 12.91 8.10
C ARG A 327 11.19 11.66 8.48
N GLY A 328 10.89 11.52 9.78
CA GLY A 328 9.93 10.52 10.23
C GLY A 328 8.69 10.60 9.33
N ARG A 329 7.99 9.47 9.14
CA ARG A 329 6.76 9.37 8.33
C ARG A 329 5.74 10.43 8.75
N HIS A 330 5.89 11.63 8.21
CA HIS A 330 4.93 12.70 8.29
C HIS A 330 4.20 12.63 6.97
N ARG A 331 3.26 11.68 6.85
CA ARG A 331 2.15 11.92 5.92
C ARG A 331 1.55 13.28 6.32
N PRO A 332 1.52 14.28 5.42
CA PRO A 332 0.91 15.56 5.71
C PRO A 332 -0.52 15.29 6.19
N ARG A 333 -0.84 15.68 7.44
CA ARG A 333 -2.22 15.55 7.90
C ARG A 333 -3.04 16.61 7.21
N PHE A 334 -4.32 16.37 7.06
CA PHE A 334 -5.23 17.30 6.40
C PHE A 334 -5.36 18.64 7.12
N ASP A 335 -5.12 18.65 8.43
CA ASP A 335 -5.07 19.83 9.28
C ASP A 335 -3.64 20.36 9.49
N THR A 336 -2.65 19.79 8.82
CA THR A 336 -1.25 20.23 8.94
C THR A 336 -0.95 21.29 7.89
N VAL A 337 -0.58 22.49 8.36
CA VAL A 337 0.11 23.47 7.54
C VAL A 337 1.58 23.05 7.50
N ASP A 338 2.02 22.48 6.37
CA ASP A 338 3.41 22.06 6.20
C ASP A 338 4.27 23.23 5.71
N LEU A 339 5.04 23.81 6.63
CA LEU A 339 6.07 24.82 6.36
C LEU A 339 7.49 24.24 6.54
N SER A 340 7.62 22.92 6.63
CA SER A 340 8.89 22.24 6.97
C SER A 340 9.75 21.88 5.76
N SER A 341 9.17 21.94 4.56
CA SER A 341 9.76 21.44 3.32
C SER A 341 10.49 22.51 2.51
N ASN A 342 10.38 23.80 2.86
CA ASN A 342 10.88 24.91 2.05
C ASN A 342 10.40 24.87 0.58
N THR A 343 9.27 24.19 0.31
CA THR A 343 8.68 24.07 -1.03
C THR A 343 7.84 25.29 -1.38
N ASN A 344 7.72 25.60 -2.67
CA ASN A 344 6.86 26.68 -3.13
C ASN A 344 5.39 26.25 -3.16
N ALA A 345 4.67 26.50 -2.07
CA ALA A 345 3.26 26.16 -1.91
C ALA A 345 2.33 26.88 -2.90
N LEU A 346 2.78 27.94 -3.58
CA LEU A 346 1.96 28.69 -4.54
C LEU A 346 1.85 27.99 -5.90
N LEU A 347 2.68 26.98 -6.19
CA LEU A 347 2.71 26.25 -7.47
C LEU A 347 2.00 24.89 -7.41
N GLY A 348 1.12 24.69 -6.43
CA GLY A 348 0.29 23.47 -6.34
C GLY A 348 1.11 22.20 -6.09
N ALA A 349 0.61 21.06 -6.60
CA ALA A 349 1.21 19.75 -6.38
C ALA A 349 2.58 19.57 -7.07
N GLU A 350 2.85 20.30 -8.15
CA GLU A 350 4.13 20.24 -8.87
C GLU A 350 5.29 20.85 -8.07
N GLY A 351 4.99 21.78 -7.16
CA GLY A 351 5.96 22.37 -6.24
C GLY A 351 6.25 21.53 -5.00
N GLN A 352 5.59 20.38 -4.82
CA GLN A 352 5.71 19.53 -3.62
C GLN A 352 6.67 18.36 -3.85
N TYR A 353 7.34 17.95 -2.77
CA TYR A 353 8.09 16.71 -2.77
C TYR A 353 7.16 15.49 -2.95
N PRO A 354 7.66 14.38 -3.52
CA PRO A 354 6.92 13.11 -3.56
C PRO A 354 6.53 12.62 -2.17
N ASP A 355 5.49 11.78 -2.11
CA ASP A 355 5.13 11.09 -0.89
C ASP A 355 6.25 10.13 -0.49
N LEU A 356 6.80 10.32 0.72
CA LEU A 356 7.75 9.40 1.33
C LEU A 356 7.07 8.13 1.86
N ASP A 357 5.78 8.22 2.16
CA ASP A 357 4.98 7.09 2.60
C ASP A 357 4.19 6.53 1.41
N THR A 358 4.72 5.44 0.86
CA THR A 358 4.18 4.77 -0.32
C THR A 358 3.24 3.62 0.00
N ALA A 359 2.73 3.49 1.24
CA ALA A 359 1.96 2.29 1.63
C ALA A 359 0.69 2.11 0.79
N ASP A 360 -0.01 3.19 0.46
CA ASP A 360 -1.21 3.10 -0.39
C ASP A 360 -0.86 2.62 -1.81
N LEU A 361 0.33 3.02 -2.29
CA LEU A 361 0.85 2.58 -3.58
C LEU A 361 1.32 1.12 -3.53
N ALA A 362 1.89 0.69 -2.40
CA ALA A 362 2.29 -0.69 -2.16
C ALA A 362 1.06 -1.61 -2.11
N THR A 363 0.00 -1.22 -1.40
CA THR A 363 -1.28 -1.96 -1.41
C THR A 363 -1.86 -2.05 -2.82
N ALA A 364 -1.86 -0.95 -3.58
CA ALA A 364 -2.32 -0.96 -4.97
C ALA A 364 -1.43 -1.86 -5.87
N TYR A 365 -0.14 -1.93 -5.59
CA TYR A 365 0.79 -2.83 -6.30
C TYR A 365 0.49 -4.29 -6.00
N LEU A 366 0.34 -4.65 -4.72
CA LEU A 366 0.00 -6.02 -4.29
C LEU A 366 -1.36 -6.47 -4.84
N ASP A 367 -2.37 -5.60 -4.81
CA ASP A 367 -3.68 -5.83 -5.44
C ASP A 367 -3.61 -5.94 -6.97
N ALA A 368 -2.65 -5.27 -7.62
CA ALA A 368 -2.43 -5.44 -9.04
C ALA A 368 -1.72 -6.76 -9.37
N LEU A 369 -0.78 -7.20 -8.50
CA LEU A 369 -0.11 -8.49 -8.62
C LEU A 369 -1.09 -9.66 -8.50
N SER A 370 -2.03 -9.62 -7.55
CA SER A 370 -3.03 -10.68 -7.38
C SER A 370 -3.96 -10.89 -8.59
N LYS A 371 -3.97 -9.94 -9.53
CA LYS A 371 -4.75 -9.99 -10.78
C LYS A 371 -3.96 -10.49 -11.98
N LEU A 372 -2.64 -10.68 -11.84
CA LEU A 372 -1.82 -11.25 -12.89
C LEU A 372 -2.09 -12.77 -13.01
N PRO A 373 -1.94 -13.36 -14.21
CA PRO A 373 -2.03 -14.82 -14.40
C PRO A 373 -0.80 -15.53 -13.84
N GLY A 374 -1.00 -16.74 -13.27
CA GLY A 374 -0.03 -17.39 -12.39
C GLY A 374 -0.13 -16.78 -10.99
N ASP A 375 0.06 -17.55 -9.91
CA ASP A 375 -0.04 -17.04 -8.54
C ASP A 375 0.85 -15.80 -8.42
N GLY A 376 0.26 -14.60 -8.40
CA GLY A 376 0.92 -13.32 -8.68
C GLY A 376 2.01 -12.94 -7.68
N GLY A 377 2.33 -13.86 -6.76
CA GLY A 377 3.38 -13.77 -5.77
C GLY A 377 3.04 -12.85 -4.61
N ALA A 378 1.82 -12.33 -4.55
CA ALA A 378 1.43 -11.41 -3.51
C ALA A 378 1.30 -12.10 -2.15
N GLY A 379 1.01 -13.41 -2.09
CA GLY A 379 0.91 -14.18 -0.85
C GLY A 379 0.13 -13.44 0.26
N GLU A 380 0.59 -13.56 1.50
CA GLU A 380 0.13 -12.78 2.66
C GLU A 380 0.91 -11.45 2.83
N LEU A 381 1.53 -10.93 1.76
CA LEU A 381 2.34 -9.73 1.83
C LEU A 381 1.49 -8.49 2.12
N THR A 382 2.07 -7.61 2.93
CA THR A 382 1.52 -6.29 3.27
C THR A 382 2.40 -5.18 2.69
N ALA A 383 1.96 -3.93 2.78
CA ALA A 383 2.75 -2.77 2.37
C ALA A 383 4.16 -2.70 3.01
N ASP A 384 4.35 -3.31 4.19
CA ASP A 384 5.63 -3.35 4.90
C ASP A 384 6.69 -4.19 4.20
N HIS A 385 6.27 -5.10 3.33
CA HIS A 385 7.15 -5.94 2.54
C HIS A 385 7.64 -5.24 1.27
N VAL A 386 7.14 -4.03 0.97
CA VAL A 386 7.35 -3.36 -0.31
C VAL A 386 8.19 -2.10 -0.14
N LEU A 387 9.23 -1.98 -0.98
CA LEU A 387 9.97 -0.74 -1.19
C LEU A 387 9.98 -0.38 -2.67
N PHE A 388 9.49 0.82 -3.00
CA PHE A 388 9.68 1.38 -4.35
C PHE A 388 11.05 2.04 -4.46
N THR A 389 11.71 1.82 -5.59
CA THR A 389 13.06 2.30 -5.90
C THR A 389 13.09 2.97 -7.27
N SER A 390 14.15 3.72 -7.56
CA SER A 390 14.36 4.40 -8.85
C SER A 390 14.78 3.46 -9.98
N GLY A 391 13.99 2.40 -10.18
CA GLY A 391 14.30 1.24 -11.01
C GLY A 391 14.93 0.10 -10.19
N ALA A 392 14.85 -1.14 -10.67
CA ALA A 392 15.35 -2.30 -9.93
C ALA A 392 16.87 -2.23 -9.63
N VAL A 393 17.63 -1.52 -10.47
CA VAL A 393 19.08 -1.25 -10.27
C VAL A 393 19.35 -0.45 -8.99
N ASP A 394 18.47 0.50 -8.64
CA ASP A 394 18.55 1.21 -7.36
C ASP A 394 18.30 0.24 -6.18
N GLY A 395 17.40 -0.75 -6.36
CA GLY A 395 17.23 -1.85 -5.40
C GLY A 395 18.50 -2.67 -5.18
N VAL A 396 19.22 -3.04 -6.26
CA VAL A 396 20.53 -3.72 -6.18
C VAL A 396 21.52 -2.90 -5.37
N ALA A 397 21.65 -1.60 -5.68
CA ALA A 397 22.55 -0.71 -4.97
C ALA A 397 22.22 -0.59 -3.48
N LEU A 398 20.93 -0.40 -3.14
CA LEU A 398 20.47 -0.29 -1.75
C LEU A 398 20.76 -1.56 -0.95
N LEU A 399 20.50 -2.73 -1.53
CA LEU A 399 20.79 -4.01 -0.89
C LEU A 399 22.28 -4.14 -0.53
N LEU A 400 23.15 -3.81 -1.48
CA LEU A 400 24.59 -3.85 -1.23
C LEU A 400 25.01 -2.79 -0.20
N MET A 401 24.58 -1.54 -0.34
CA MET A 401 24.96 -0.44 0.57
C MET A 401 24.47 -0.65 2.02
N ALA A 402 23.28 -1.22 2.22
CA ALA A 402 22.71 -1.39 3.56
C ALA A 402 23.19 -2.66 4.28
N LEU A 403 23.47 -3.73 3.53
CA LEU A 403 23.57 -5.09 4.09
C LEU A 403 24.94 -5.73 3.89
N THR A 404 25.88 -5.03 3.24
CA THR A 404 27.27 -5.45 3.09
C THR A 404 28.25 -4.48 3.75
N ALA A 405 29.47 -4.96 4.01
CA ALA A 405 30.58 -4.22 4.58
C ALA A 405 31.87 -4.63 3.85
N PRO A 406 32.95 -3.84 3.96
CA PRO A 406 34.25 -4.23 3.41
C PRO A 406 34.65 -5.66 3.84
N GLY A 407 35.03 -6.49 2.87
CA GLY A 407 35.38 -7.90 3.10
C GLY A 407 34.21 -8.89 2.90
N HIS A 408 32.95 -8.42 2.91
CA HIS A 408 31.82 -9.27 2.55
C HIS A 408 31.83 -9.62 1.07
N ARG A 409 31.55 -10.88 0.75
CA ARG A 409 31.51 -11.39 -0.62
C ARG A 409 30.12 -11.24 -1.23
N VAL A 410 30.08 -11.06 -2.54
CA VAL A 410 28.85 -11.11 -3.35
C VAL A 410 28.98 -12.27 -4.34
N CYS A 411 27.98 -13.13 -4.42
CA CYS A 411 27.92 -14.22 -5.40
C CYS A 411 27.00 -13.86 -6.57
N VAL A 412 27.43 -14.12 -7.80
CA VAL A 412 26.66 -13.93 -9.04
C VAL A 412 26.76 -15.16 -9.94
N THR A 413 25.75 -15.39 -10.79
CA THR A 413 25.63 -16.60 -11.62
C THR A 413 25.69 -16.29 -13.13
N PRO A 414 26.87 -15.97 -13.71
CA PRO A 414 26.95 -15.62 -15.13
C PRO A 414 26.59 -16.79 -16.05
N PRO A 415 26.02 -16.55 -17.25
CA PRO A 415 25.62 -15.27 -17.79
C PRO A 415 24.38 -14.72 -17.08
N THR A 416 24.49 -13.48 -16.56
CA THR A 416 23.42 -12.82 -15.79
C THR A 416 23.50 -11.30 -15.98
N PHE A 417 22.65 -10.55 -15.30
CA PHE A 417 22.56 -9.12 -15.44
C PHE A 417 23.79 -8.41 -14.86
N GLU A 418 24.47 -7.62 -15.71
CA GLU A 418 25.74 -6.95 -15.41
C GLU A 418 25.71 -6.00 -14.20
N ALA A 419 24.53 -5.49 -13.83
CA ALA A 419 24.41 -4.52 -12.76
C ALA A 419 24.85 -5.07 -11.39
N TYR A 420 24.70 -6.38 -11.15
CA TYR A 420 25.09 -6.98 -9.87
C TYR A 420 26.60 -6.88 -9.64
N ASP A 421 27.37 -7.33 -10.63
CA ASP A 421 28.84 -7.28 -10.61
C ASP A 421 29.34 -5.83 -10.62
N HIS A 422 28.74 -4.97 -11.45
CA HIS A 422 29.09 -3.55 -11.52
C HIS A 422 28.99 -2.86 -10.16
N TRP A 423 27.85 -3.00 -9.46
CA TRP A 423 27.65 -2.37 -8.15
C TRP A 423 28.52 -2.99 -7.05
N ALA A 424 28.70 -4.31 -7.06
CA ALA A 424 29.58 -4.97 -6.10
C ALA A 424 31.03 -4.47 -6.23
N ARG A 425 31.55 -4.36 -7.47
CA ARG A 425 32.89 -3.82 -7.72
C ARG A 425 32.99 -2.34 -7.41
N LEU A 426 31.97 -1.55 -7.72
CA LEU A 426 31.93 -0.12 -7.37
C LEU A 426 32.05 0.09 -5.85
N LEU A 427 31.42 -0.79 -5.06
CA LEU A 427 31.50 -0.82 -3.60
C LEU A 427 32.72 -1.57 -3.06
N ARG A 428 33.63 -2.03 -3.94
CA ARG A 428 34.86 -2.77 -3.60
C ARG A 428 34.61 -4.07 -2.82
N LEU A 429 33.49 -4.73 -3.10
CA LEU A 429 33.17 -6.04 -2.53
C LEU A 429 33.81 -7.14 -3.40
N PRO A 430 34.44 -8.17 -2.81
CA PRO A 430 34.88 -9.34 -3.55
C PRO A 430 33.69 -10.04 -4.23
N VAL A 431 33.78 -10.24 -5.54
CA VAL A 431 32.77 -10.98 -6.33
C VAL A 431 33.22 -12.42 -6.53
N VAL A 432 32.34 -13.36 -6.24
CA VAL A 432 32.49 -14.79 -6.54
C VAL A 432 31.52 -15.14 -7.67
N GLU A 433 32.06 -15.65 -8.77
CA GLU A 433 31.25 -16.11 -9.89
C GLU A 433 30.98 -17.62 -9.76
N ALA A 434 29.71 -18.01 -9.85
CA ALA A 434 29.24 -19.38 -9.94
C ALA A 434 28.43 -19.56 -11.25
N PRO A 435 29.11 -19.79 -12.39
CA PRO A 435 28.46 -19.77 -13.69
C PRO A 435 27.32 -20.78 -13.82
N LEU A 436 26.29 -20.42 -14.57
CA LEU A 436 25.17 -21.29 -14.91
C LEU A 436 25.66 -22.50 -15.74
N ARG A 437 25.02 -23.63 -15.52
CA ARG A 437 25.31 -24.93 -16.15
C ARG A 437 24.15 -25.37 -17.05
N GLY A 438 24.35 -26.50 -17.73
CA GLY A 438 23.38 -27.08 -18.64
C GLY A 438 23.42 -26.43 -20.03
N ASP A 439 22.93 -27.15 -21.03
CA ASP A 439 22.94 -26.68 -22.42
C ASP A 439 22.11 -25.41 -22.61
N ASP A 440 21.03 -25.25 -21.83
CA ASP A 440 20.13 -24.09 -21.85
C ASP A 440 20.52 -23.00 -20.83
N LEU A 441 21.64 -23.16 -20.12
CA LEU A 441 22.14 -22.19 -19.13
C LEU A 441 21.09 -21.87 -18.05
N SER A 442 20.43 -22.91 -17.52
CA SER A 442 19.34 -22.83 -16.55
C SER A 442 19.66 -23.47 -15.19
N GLU A 443 20.75 -24.22 -15.10
CA GLU A 443 21.11 -24.97 -13.88
C GLU A 443 22.07 -24.16 -13.01
N LEU A 444 21.85 -24.18 -11.71
CA LEU A 444 22.71 -23.58 -10.70
C LEU A 444 23.82 -24.55 -10.26
N ASP A 445 24.99 -24.01 -9.98
CA ASP A 445 26.06 -24.68 -9.26
C ASP A 445 25.86 -24.47 -7.74
N THR A 446 24.89 -25.18 -7.14
CA THR A 446 24.47 -24.96 -5.75
C THR A 446 25.63 -25.12 -4.77
N GLU A 447 26.45 -26.15 -4.95
CA GLU A 447 27.66 -26.39 -4.14
C GLU A 447 28.60 -25.18 -4.17
N ARG A 448 28.91 -24.64 -5.35
CA ARG A 448 29.80 -23.47 -5.49
C ARG A 448 29.18 -22.19 -4.92
N ILE A 449 27.87 -22.00 -5.10
CA ILE A 449 27.14 -20.86 -4.55
C ILE A 449 27.20 -20.89 -3.03
N LEU A 450 26.93 -22.04 -2.41
CA LEU A 450 26.96 -22.20 -0.96
C LEU A 450 28.39 -22.10 -0.40
N ALA A 451 29.37 -22.68 -1.10
CA ALA A 451 30.80 -22.58 -0.74
C ALA A 451 31.36 -21.16 -0.84
N ALA A 452 30.69 -20.26 -1.57
CA ALA A 452 31.11 -18.86 -1.67
C ALA A 452 31.01 -18.11 -0.33
N ASP A 453 30.15 -18.57 0.59
CA ASP A 453 29.83 -17.94 1.88
C ASP A 453 29.55 -16.43 1.69
N ALA A 454 28.75 -16.12 0.66
CA ALA A 454 28.48 -14.76 0.26
C ALA A 454 27.46 -14.09 1.18
N ARG A 455 27.66 -12.79 1.45
CA ARG A 455 26.69 -11.99 2.19
C ARG A 455 25.42 -11.75 1.37
N VAL A 456 25.57 -11.63 0.06
CA VAL A 456 24.49 -11.46 -0.91
C VAL A 456 24.76 -12.34 -2.12
N THR A 457 23.79 -13.14 -2.51
CA THR A 457 23.80 -13.97 -3.72
C THR A 457 22.71 -13.48 -4.65
N PHE A 458 23.05 -13.12 -5.89
CA PHE A 458 22.08 -12.72 -6.90
C PHE A 458 21.76 -13.87 -7.85
N LEU A 459 20.47 -14.17 -8.01
CA LEU A 459 19.90 -15.10 -8.95
C LEU A 459 18.93 -14.33 -9.84
N CYS A 460 19.00 -14.48 -11.16
CA CYS A 460 18.09 -13.79 -12.09
C CYS A 460 17.14 -14.81 -12.72
N ASP A 461 15.84 -14.69 -12.45
CA ASP A 461 14.84 -15.70 -12.83
C ASP A 461 13.48 -15.09 -13.23
N PRO A 462 13.11 -15.08 -14.53
CA PRO A 462 13.88 -15.58 -15.67
C PRO A 462 15.18 -14.78 -15.92
N SER A 463 16.21 -15.48 -16.39
CA SER A 463 17.56 -14.93 -16.59
C SER A 463 17.63 -13.88 -17.70
N ASN A 464 18.46 -12.86 -17.49
CA ASN A 464 18.91 -11.92 -18.51
C ASN A 464 20.44 -12.01 -18.59
N PRO A 465 21.04 -12.38 -19.74
CA PRO A 465 20.47 -12.32 -21.09
C PRO A 465 19.86 -13.60 -21.65
N VAL A 466 19.89 -14.73 -20.93
CA VAL A 466 19.53 -16.05 -21.50
C VAL A 466 18.04 -16.18 -21.82
N GLY A 467 17.18 -15.73 -20.92
CA GLY A 467 15.73 -15.80 -21.03
C GLY A 467 15.10 -17.00 -20.31
N THR A 468 15.87 -18.03 -19.97
CA THR A 468 15.39 -19.24 -19.30
C THR A 468 15.01 -19.02 -17.84
N ARG A 469 14.15 -19.89 -17.31
CA ARG A 469 13.92 -20.00 -15.87
C ARG A 469 15.04 -20.82 -15.24
N LEU A 470 15.38 -20.48 -13.99
CA LEU A 470 16.26 -21.33 -13.18
C LEU A 470 15.50 -22.55 -12.68
N ASP A 471 16.22 -23.64 -12.40
CA ASP A 471 15.64 -24.77 -11.67
C ASP A 471 15.18 -24.33 -10.27
N ARG A 472 13.87 -24.42 -10.03
CA ARG A 472 13.26 -23.95 -8.79
C ARG A 472 13.74 -24.74 -7.58
N GLU A 473 14.00 -26.04 -7.70
CA GLU A 473 14.47 -26.86 -6.58
C GLU A 473 15.86 -26.41 -6.14
N GLN A 474 16.75 -26.13 -7.10
CA GLN A 474 18.08 -25.60 -6.83
C GLN A 474 18.04 -24.18 -6.22
N VAL A 475 17.12 -23.32 -6.68
CA VAL A 475 16.92 -22.00 -6.05
C VAL A 475 16.48 -22.17 -4.59
N LEU A 476 15.56 -23.10 -4.31
CA LEU A 476 15.08 -23.36 -2.95
C LEU A 476 16.17 -23.95 -2.04
N GLU A 477 17.04 -24.81 -2.58
CA GLU A 477 18.23 -25.31 -1.88
C GLU A 477 19.14 -24.15 -1.47
N VAL A 478 19.48 -23.25 -2.41
CA VAL A 478 20.31 -22.08 -2.12
C VAL A 478 19.65 -21.16 -1.09
N VAL A 479 18.34 -20.91 -1.20
CA VAL A 479 17.60 -20.09 -0.22
C VAL A 479 17.61 -20.73 1.17
N GLY A 480 17.42 -22.05 1.26
CA GLY A 480 17.34 -22.79 2.52
C GLY A 480 18.69 -22.95 3.23
N GLU A 481 19.79 -23.07 2.49
CA GLU A 481 21.11 -23.37 3.05
C GLU A 481 22.05 -22.16 3.14
N SER A 482 21.75 -21.07 2.42
CA SER A 482 22.57 -19.86 2.45
C SER A 482 22.54 -19.16 3.81
N ARG A 483 23.72 -18.82 4.32
CA ARG A 483 23.90 -17.96 5.51
C ARG A 483 23.70 -16.47 5.22
N GLY A 484 23.74 -16.09 3.94
CA GLY A 484 23.56 -14.73 3.46
C GLY A 484 22.18 -14.50 2.85
N LEU A 485 21.98 -13.30 2.32
CA LEU A 485 20.77 -12.96 1.58
C LEU A 485 20.81 -13.61 0.20
N VAL A 486 19.66 -14.13 -0.22
CA VAL A 486 19.45 -14.61 -1.59
C VAL A 486 18.48 -13.65 -2.25
N VAL A 487 18.97 -12.96 -3.27
CA VAL A 487 18.22 -11.97 -4.04
C VAL A 487 17.81 -12.62 -5.36
N VAL A 488 16.52 -12.83 -5.56
CA VAL A 488 15.98 -13.32 -6.82
C VAL A 488 15.41 -12.14 -7.62
N ASP A 489 16.05 -11.82 -8.74
CA ASP A 489 15.60 -10.79 -9.66
C ASP A 489 14.58 -11.35 -10.65
N GLU A 490 13.34 -10.95 -10.41
CA GLU A 490 12.15 -11.33 -11.17
C GLU A 490 11.70 -10.22 -12.13
N ALA A 491 12.63 -9.46 -12.72
CA ALA A 491 12.32 -8.36 -13.66
C ALA A 491 11.44 -8.76 -14.86
N TYR A 492 11.36 -10.06 -15.17
CA TYR A 492 10.63 -10.61 -16.32
C TYR A 492 9.52 -11.60 -15.94
N VAL A 493 9.25 -11.81 -14.65
CA VAL A 493 8.34 -12.89 -14.20
C VAL A 493 6.91 -12.74 -14.71
N GLU A 494 6.43 -11.52 -14.99
CA GLU A 494 5.09 -11.35 -15.57
C GLU A 494 4.92 -12.01 -16.95
N PHE A 495 6.02 -12.25 -17.67
CA PHE A 495 6.00 -13.00 -18.93
C PHE A 495 6.04 -14.51 -18.75
N SER A 496 6.42 -14.99 -17.57
CA SER A 496 6.53 -16.42 -17.24
C SER A 496 5.20 -17.02 -16.83
N GLU A 497 5.09 -18.35 -16.96
CA GLU A 497 3.96 -19.14 -16.45
C GLU A 497 4.24 -19.79 -15.09
N GLY A 498 5.50 -19.76 -14.64
CA GLY A 498 5.91 -20.32 -13.34
C GLY A 498 5.53 -19.43 -12.16
N PRO A 499 5.45 -20.00 -10.94
CA PRO A 499 5.20 -19.23 -9.73
C PRO A 499 6.35 -18.26 -9.44
N SER A 500 5.97 -17.15 -8.82
CA SER A 500 6.89 -16.21 -8.19
C SER A 500 7.70 -16.88 -7.07
N TYR A 501 8.74 -16.21 -6.57
CA TYR A 501 9.34 -16.50 -5.25
C TYR A 501 8.82 -15.60 -4.13
N ALA A 502 8.07 -14.55 -4.48
CA ALA A 502 7.53 -13.61 -3.49
C ALA A 502 6.48 -14.25 -2.54
N ASP A 503 5.84 -15.34 -2.96
CA ASP A 503 4.98 -16.19 -2.12
C ASP A 503 5.75 -16.87 -0.96
N LEU A 504 7.06 -17.04 -1.11
CA LEU A 504 7.93 -17.70 -0.13
C LEU A 504 8.54 -16.73 0.90
N LEU A 505 8.30 -15.42 0.75
CA LEU A 505 8.84 -14.40 1.66
C LEU A 505 8.32 -14.53 3.10
N ALA A 506 7.14 -15.14 3.29
CA ALA A 506 6.63 -15.47 4.63
C ALA A 506 7.39 -16.62 5.30
N ARG A 507 8.08 -17.46 4.51
CA ARG A 507 8.82 -18.64 4.97
C ARG A 507 10.32 -18.38 5.12
N TYR A 508 10.90 -17.51 4.30
CA TYR A 508 12.35 -17.27 4.25
C TYR A 508 12.68 -15.79 4.45
N ASP A 509 13.17 -15.45 5.64
CA ASP A 509 13.55 -14.07 6.00
C ASP A 509 14.81 -13.57 5.28
N ASN A 510 15.62 -14.48 4.72
CA ASN A 510 16.83 -14.18 3.96
C ASN A 510 16.57 -14.02 2.45
N LEU A 511 15.33 -14.23 2.00
CA LEU A 511 14.92 -14.06 0.61
C LEU A 511 14.54 -12.60 0.34
N VAL A 512 15.03 -12.09 -0.79
CA VAL A 512 14.64 -10.80 -1.35
C VAL A 512 14.24 -11.02 -2.80
N VAL A 513 13.12 -10.44 -3.22
CA VAL A 513 12.68 -10.47 -4.61
C VAL A 513 12.77 -9.07 -5.21
N LEU A 514 13.48 -8.93 -6.32
CA LEU A 514 13.50 -7.69 -7.11
C LEU A 514 12.48 -7.76 -8.23
N ARG A 515 11.74 -6.67 -8.44
CA ARG A 515 10.74 -6.52 -9.49
C ARG A 515 10.91 -5.18 -10.19
N THR A 516 10.31 -5.04 -11.36
CA THR A 516 10.29 -3.75 -12.07
C THR A 516 8.99 -3.51 -12.82
N LEU A 517 8.59 -2.24 -12.90
CA LEU A 517 7.51 -1.81 -13.78
C LEU A 517 8.05 -1.40 -15.17
N SER A 518 9.34 -1.60 -15.43
CA SER A 518 9.95 -1.19 -16.70
C SER A 518 9.55 -2.08 -17.88
N LYS A 519 9.27 -3.36 -17.63
CA LYS A 519 9.07 -4.38 -18.67
C LYS A 519 7.58 -4.57 -18.97
N ALA A 520 6.94 -5.59 -18.40
CA ALA A 520 5.53 -5.92 -18.65
C ALA A 520 4.57 -4.75 -18.43
N TRP A 521 4.83 -3.95 -17.39
CA TRP A 521 4.00 -2.79 -17.04
C TRP A 521 4.17 -1.59 -17.97
N GLY A 522 5.19 -1.59 -18.84
CA GLY A 522 5.40 -0.54 -19.86
C GLY A 522 5.76 0.83 -19.27
N LEU A 523 6.40 0.88 -18.10
CA LEU A 523 6.78 2.11 -17.40
C LEU A 523 8.29 2.29 -17.28
N ALA A 524 9.05 1.90 -18.31
CA ALA A 524 10.51 2.05 -18.32
C ALA A 524 10.96 3.49 -18.03
N GLY A 525 10.29 4.49 -18.61
CA GLY A 525 10.58 5.91 -18.39
C GLY A 525 10.17 6.44 -17.02
N ALA A 526 9.28 5.76 -16.29
CA ALA A 526 8.90 6.15 -14.92
C ALA A 526 9.97 5.75 -13.89
N ARG A 527 10.95 4.93 -14.27
CA ARG A 527 12.04 4.47 -13.40
C ARG A 527 11.53 3.89 -12.08
N CYS A 528 10.65 2.89 -12.14
CA CYS A 528 10.09 2.24 -10.95
C CYS A 528 10.59 0.80 -10.82
N GLY A 529 11.32 0.55 -9.73
CA GLY A 529 11.68 -0.77 -9.23
C GLY A 529 10.90 -1.07 -7.96
N VAL A 530 10.82 -2.35 -7.61
CA VAL A 530 10.22 -2.79 -6.35
C VAL A 530 11.14 -3.83 -5.71
N VAL A 531 11.40 -3.67 -4.42
CA VAL A 531 12.02 -4.70 -3.58
C VAL A 531 10.92 -5.29 -2.72
N LEU A 532 10.78 -6.61 -2.74
CA LEU A 532 9.92 -7.39 -1.86
C LEU A 532 10.81 -8.19 -0.90
N ALA A 533 10.67 -7.95 0.40
CA ALA A 533 11.49 -8.60 1.42
C ALA A 533 10.81 -8.60 2.78
N ALA A 534 11.39 -9.30 3.75
CA ALA A 534 10.98 -9.18 5.16
C ALA A 534 11.00 -7.70 5.61
N PRO A 535 10.05 -7.25 6.46
CA PRO A 535 9.95 -5.85 6.88
C PRO A 535 11.24 -5.27 7.49
N GLY A 536 12.03 -6.11 8.17
CA GLY A 536 13.34 -5.73 8.72
C GLY A 536 14.35 -5.31 7.65
N ILE A 537 14.38 -6.01 6.51
CA ILE A 537 15.21 -5.67 5.35
C ILE A 537 14.71 -4.37 4.73
N ILE A 538 13.41 -4.28 4.46
CA ILE A 538 12.80 -3.08 3.86
C ILE A 538 13.13 -1.81 4.68
N GLU A 539 13.05 -1.90 6.00
CA GLU A 539 13.41 -0.79 6.89
C GLU A 539 14.90 -0.43 6.81
N ALA A 540 15.80 -1.41 6.75
CA ALA A 540 17.22 -1.15 6.56
C ALA A 540 17.50 -0.44 5.23
N LEU A 541 16.84 -0.85 4.15
CA LEU A 541 16.97 -0.21 2.83
C LEU A 541 16.44 1.23 2.84
N ARG A 542 15.31 1.49 3.51
CA ARG A 542 14.73 2.85 3.63
C ARG A 542 15.70 3.84 4.28
N ARG A 543 16.51 3.40 5.24
CA ARG A 543 17.48 4.27 5.95
C ARG A 543 18.60 4.81 5.06
N VAL A 544 18.96 4.05 4.03
CA VAL A 544 20.00 4.43 3.06
C VAL A 544 19.42 4.92 1.74
N GLN A 545 18.10 4.83 1.55
CA GLN A 545 17.42 5.31 0.35
C GLN A 545 17.55 6.83 0.22
N VAL A 546 17.87 7.30 -0.98
CA VAL A 546 17.86 8.72 -1.30
C VAL A 546 16.45 9.27 -1.10
N PRO A 547 16.25 10.27 -0.21
CA PRO A 547 14.94 10.86 -0.01
C PRO A 547 14.40 11.42 -1.30
N PHE A 548 13.11 11.22 -1.52
CA PHE A 548 12.41 11.74 -2.69
C PHE A 548 12.96 11.21 -4.04
N GLY A 549 13.81 10.17 -4.03
CA GLY A 549 14.36 9.57 -5.25
C GLY A 549 13.27 8.98 -6.15
N PHE A 550 12.22 8.42 -5.56
CA PHE A 550 11.03 7.99 -6.29
C PHE A 550 10.05 9.17 -6.48
N THR A 551 10.26 9.88 -7.58
CA THR A 551 9.66 11.19 -7.87
C THR A 551 8.12 11.18 -7.95
N ALA A 552 7.49 12.33 -7.72
CA ALA A 552 6.03 12.46 -7.76
C ALA A 552 5.43 12.11 -9.15
N PRO A 553 6.03 12.52 -10.29
CA PRO A 553 5.59 12.07 -11.62
C PRO A 553 5.64 10.55 -11.78
N ALA A 554 6.68 9.89 -11.26
CA ALA A 554 6.82 8.44 -11.30
C ALA A 554 5.72 7.76 -10.45
N GLN A 555 5.50 8.24 -9.22
CA GLN A 555 4.43 7.74 -8.34
C GLN A 555 3.05 7.84 -9.00
N ASN A 556 2.76 8.97 -9.65
CA ASN A 556 1.50 9.19 -10.36
C ASN A 556 1.33 8.25 -11.56
N ALA A 557 2.37 8.07 -12.38
CA ALA A 557 2.34 7.16 -13.52
C ALA A 557 2.13 5.70 -13.08
N VAL A 558 2.81 5.29 -12.00
CA VAL A 558 2.67 3.96 -11.41
C VAL A 558 1.26 3.77 -10.88
N ARG A 559 0.74 4.70 -10.07
CA ARG A 559 -0.63 4.63 -9.52
C ARG A 559 -1.68 4.50 -10.62
N ALA A 560 -1.56 5.28 -11.69
CA ALA A 560 -2.46 5.22 -12.82
C ALA A 560 -2.44 3.85 -13.52
N ARG A 561 -1.25 3.26 -13.70
CA ARG A 561 -1.06 1.95 -14.33
C ARG A 561 -1.63 0.81 -13.47
N LEU A 562 -1.35 0.83 -12.16
CA LEU A 562 -1.81 -0.21 -11.23
C LEU A 562 -3.33 -0.20 -11.03
N THR A 563 -3.96 0.98 -11.08
CA THR A 563 -5.42 1.10 -10.94
C THR A 563 -6.18 0.57 -12.17
N SER A 564 -5.52 0.46 -13.32
CA SER A 564 -6.14 -0.01 -14.58
C SER A 564 -5.21 -0.93 -15.38
N PRO A 565 -4.94 -2.16 -14.88
CA PRO A 565 -3.95 -3.07 -15.48
C PRO A 565 -4.43 -3.75 -16.77
N ARG A 566 -5.64 -3.46 -17.26
CA ARG A 566 -6.29 -4.16 -18.38
C ARG A 566 -5.42 -4.27 -19.65
N GLN A 567 -4.72 -3.20 -20.00
CA GLN A 567 -3.85 -3.21 -21.18
C GLN A 567 -2.63 -4.11 -21.00
N VAL A 568 -2.07 -4.16 -19.78
CA VAL A 568 -0.94 -5.04 -19.46
C VAL A 568 -1.37 -6.50 -19.56
N LEU A 569 -2.47 -6.84 -18.88
CA LEU A 569 -3.04 -8.20 -18.89
C LEU A 569 -3.36 -8.70 -20.30
N ALA A 570 -3.87 -7.83 -21.18
CA ALA A 570 -4.16 -8.18 -22.57
C ALA A 570 -2.90 -8.30 -23.46
N ALA A 571 -1.80 -7.65 -23.08
CA ALA A 571 -0.55 -7.66 -23.85
C ALA A 571 0.31 -8.91 -23.57
N LEU A 572 0.34 -9.39 -22.33
CA LEU A 572 1.15 -10.56 -21.93
C LEU A 572 0.97 -11.79 -22.83
N PRO A 573 -0.25 -12.33 -23.05
CA PRO A 573 -0.42 -13.52 -23.91
C PRO A 573 -0.05 -13.25 -25.38
N ARG A 574 -0.20 -12.00 -25.85
CA ARG A 574 0.20 -11.63 -27.22
C ARG A 574 1.71 -11.63 -27.37
N ILE A 575 2.44 -11.12 -26.37
CA ILE A 575 3.90 -11.14 -26.35
C ILE A 575 4.41 -12.58 -26.30
N ARG A 576 3.82 -13.44 -25.46
CA ARG A 576 4.16 -14.88 -25.40
C ARG A 576 3.94 -15.57 -26.74
N ALA A 577 2.81 -15.34 -27.40
CA ALA A 577 2.52 -15.91 -28.71
C ALA A 577 3.48 -15.42 -29.81
N GLU A 578 3.81 -14.12 -29.83
CA GLU A 578 4.80 -13.58 -30.76
C GLU A 578 6.22 -14.10 -30.47
N ARG A 579 6.58 -14.29 -29.20
CA ARG A 579 7.85 -14.90 -28.79
C ARG A 579 7.99 -16.31 -29.33
N ALA A 580 6.96 -17.14 -29.17
CA ALA A 580 6.95 -18.51 -29.70
C ALA A 580 7.06 -18.53 -31.24
N ARG A 581 6.33 -17.65 -31.93
CA ARG A 581 6.41 -17.51 -33.39
C ARG A 581 7.80 -17.11 -33.86
N MET A 582 8.40 -16.10 -33.22
CA MET A 582 9.74 -15.64 -33.54
C MET A 582 10.79 -16.72 -33.29
N ALA A 583 10.67 -17.45 -32.19
CA ALA A 583 11.60 -18.54 -31.88
C ALA A 583 11.57 -19.63 -32.97
N ALA A 584 10.38 -20.07 -33.39
CA ALA A 584 10.24 -21.05 -34.46
C ALA A 584 10.81 -20.55 -35.80
N ALA A 585 10.48 -19.31 -36.19
CA ALA A 585 10.97 -18.75 -37.46
C ALA A 585 12.49 -18.54 -37.48
N LEU A 586 13.08 -18.11 -36.35
CA LEU A 586 14.53 -17.92 -36.23
C LEU A 586 15.27 -19.26 -36.20
N ALA A 587 14.73 -20.29 -35.55
CA ALA A 587 15.36 -21.60 -35.47
C ALA A 587 15.50 -22.29 -36.84
N GLU A 588 14.62 -21.96 -37.79
CA GLU A 588 14.69 -22.46 -39.18
C GLU A 588 15.63 -21.63 -40.08
N HIS A 589 16.16 -20.51 -39.59
CA HIS A 589 16.92 -19.58 -40.42
C HIS A 589 18.40 -20.00 -40.59
N PRO A 590 18.96 -20.04 -41.82
CA PRO A 590 20.33 -20.54 -42.06
C PRO A 590 21.46 -19.76 -41.37
N LEU A 591 21.22 -18.50 -40.99
CA LEU A 591 22.19 -17.66 -40.27
C LEU A 591 22.15 -17.84 -38.75
N VAL A 592 21.16 -18.58 -38.24
CA VAL A 592 20.95 -18.83 -36.82
C VAL A 592 21.48 -20.23 -36.49
N ASP A 593 22.40 -20.29 -35.52
CA ASP A 593 22.90 -21.55 -34.96
C ASP A 593 21.91 -22.10 -33.93
N ARG A 594 21.47 -21.24 -33.01
CA ARG A 594 20.60 -21.66 -31.91
C ARG A 594 19.70 -20.53 -31.43
N VAL A 595 18.46 -20.87 -31.10
CA VAL A 595 17.57 -20.03 -30.30
C VAL A 595 17.45 -20.65 -28.92
N PHE A 596 17.78 -19.91 -27.87
CA PHE A 596 17.64 -20.39 -26.49
C PHE A 596 16.17 -20.32 -26.03
N PRO A 597 15.71 -21.23 -25.16
CA PRO A 597 14.38 -21.12 -24.57
C PRO A 597 14.24 -19.81 -23.79
N SER A 598 13.02 -19.30 -23.69
CA SER A 598 12.78 -18.03 -23.02
C SER A 598 11.47 -18.05 -22.27
N GLU A 599 11.39 -17.27 -21.19
CA GLU A 599 10.19 -16.94 -20.41
C GLU A 599 10.08 -15.41 -20.23
N THR A 600 10.72 -14.65 -21.13
CA THR A 600 10.81 -13.18 -21.06
C THR A 600 10.07 -12.50 -22.22
N ASN A 601 10.35 -11.21 -22.46
CA ASN A 601 9.93 -10.48 -23.64
C ASN A 601 11.03 -10.39 -24.72
N PHE A 602 12.01 -11.29 -24.69
CA PHE A 602 13.08 -11.36 -25.68
C PHE A 602 13.49 -12.81 -25.97
N LEU A 603 14.36 -12.99 -26.98
CA LEU A 603 15.03 -14.25 -27.31
C LEU A 603 16.55 -14.01 -27.34
N LEU A 604 17.33 -14.93 -26.77
CA LEU A 604 18.76 -15.01 -27.01
C LEU A 604 18.99 -15.92 -28.23
N VAL A 605 19.81 -15.46 -29.18
CA VAL A 605 20.04 -16.14 -30.46
C VAL A 605 21.53 -16.20 -30.74
N ARG A 606 22.07 -17.39 -30.98
CA ARG A 606 23.44 -17.61 -31.46
C ARG A 606 23.48 -17.64 -32.98
N LEU A 607 24.49 -17.02 -33.56
CA LEU A 607 24.60 -16.76 -35.00
C LEU A 607 25.89 -17.38 -35.58
N TYR A 608 25.84 -17.97 -36.78
CA TYR A 608 27.04 -18.53 -37.44
C TYR A 608 28.01 -17.46 -37.99
N LYS A 609 27.51 -16.24 -38.26
CA LYS A 609 28.28 -15.10 -38.79
C LYS A 609 27.92 -13.83 -38.02
N HIS A 610 28.13 -13.87 -36.71
CA HIS A 610 27.69 -12.85 -35.75
C HIS A 610 27.81 -11.41 -36.27
N ASP A 611 29.03 -10.95 -36.56
CA ASP A 611 29.29 -9.55 -36.94
C ASP A 611 28.57 -9.17 -38.24
N HIS A 612 28.62 -10.05 -39.25
CA HIS A 612 27.95 -9.82 -40.53
C HIS A 612 26.42 -9.71 -40.37
N VAL A 613 25.81 -10.55 -39.53
CA VAL A 613 24.37 -10.49 -39.26
C VAL A 613 24.01 -9.21 -38.52
N LEU A 614 24.82 -8.78 -37.56
CA LEU A 614 24.58 -7.51 -36.87
C LEU A 614 24.68 -6.32 -37.82
N ASP A 615 25.66 -6.31 -38.73
CA ASP A 615 25.80 -5.26 -39.74
C ASP A 615 24.64 -5.27 -40.73
N LEU A 616 24.23 -6.45 -41.21
CA LEU A 616 23.04 -6.60 -42.06
C LEU A 616 21.79 -6.01 -41.41
N LEU A 617 21.56 -6.29 -40.12
CA LEU A 617 20.43 -5.75 -39.37
C LEU A 617 20.55 -4.23 -39.21
N ARG A 618 21.75 -3.70 -38.89
CA ARG A 618 21.99 -2.26 -38.76
C ARG A 618 21.76 -1.51 -40.07
N ASP A 619 22.22 -2.06 -41.19
CA ASP A 619 22.02 -1.49 -42.53
C ASP A 619 20.54 -1.47 -42.92
N ALA A 620 19.77 -2.45 -42.44
CA ALA A 620 18.32 -2.47 -42.55
C ALA A 620 17.59 -1.55 -41.55
N GLY A 621 18.32 -0.80 -40.71
CA GLY A 621 17.77 0.09 -39.69
C GLY A 621 17.23 -0.63 -38.45
N ILE A 622 17.65 -1.87 -38.22
CA ILE A 622 17.18 -2.74 -37.14
C ILE A 622 18.28 -2.88 -36.07
N LEU A 623 17.93 -2.53 -34.83
CA LEU A 623 18.84 -2.64 -33.69
C LEU A 623 18.45 -3.83 -32.80
N VAL A 624 19.42 -4.72 -32.57
CA VAL A 624 19.36 -5.80 -31.58
C VAL A 624 20.49 -5.60 -30.58
N ALA A 625 20.37 -6.19 -29.38
CA ALA A 625 21.42 -6.06 -28.37
C ALA A 625 22.51 -7.11 -28.62
N ASP A 626 23.74 -6.68 -28.83
CA ASP A 626 24.90 -7.56 -28.89
C ASP A 626 25.21 -8.10 -27.49
N THR A 627 25.31 -9.42 -27.37
CA THR A 627 25.56 -10.14 -26.10
C THR A 627 26.78 -11.06 -26.19
N SER A 628 27.56 -10.96 -27.27
CA SER A 628 28.75 -11.77 -27.56
C SER A 628 29.81 -11.74 -26.46
N HIS A 629 29.87 -10.64 -25.71
CA HIS A 629 30.77 -10.45 -24.56
C HIS A 629 30.41 -11.30 -23.33
N VAL A 630 29.17 -11.81 -23.24
CA VAL A 630 28.72 -12.69 -22.14
C VAL A 630 28.53 -14.13 -22.63
N VAL A 631 27.94 -14.31 -23.81
CA VAL A 631 27.76 -15.61 -24.46
C VAL A 631 28.23 -15.46 -25.90
N ALA A 632 29.24 -16.24 -26.29
CA ALA A 632 29.87 -16.09 -27.60
C ALA A 632 28.86 -16.19 -28.76
N ASP A 633 29.04 -15.31 -29.74
CA ASP A 633 28.29 -15.22 -30.99
C ASP A 633 26.77 -15.02 -30.82
N THR A 634 26.31 -14.48 -29.68
CA THR A 634 24.89 -14.24 -29.45
C THR A 634 24.46 -12.78 -29.51
N CYS A 635 23.23 -12.57 -29.99
CA CYS A 635 22.49 -11.34 -29.80
C CYS A 635 21.15 -11.60 -29.09
N ARG A 636 20.62 -10.57 -28.44
CA ARG A 636 19.31 -10.59 -27.79
C ARG A 636 18.31 -9.76 -28.58
N ILE A 637 17.24 -10.41 -29.03
CA ILE A 637 16.17 -9.83 -29.84
C ILE A 637 14.94 -9.59 -28.96
N THR A 638 14.54 -8.33 -28.78
CA THR A 638 13.31 -7.99 -28.03
C THR A 638 12.08 -8.25 -28.90
N ILE A 639 11.03 -8.83 -28.31
CA ILE A 639 9.75 -9.07 -28.99
C ILE A 639 9.01 -7.74 -29.12
N GLY A 640 8.91 -7.25 -30.36
CA GLY A 640 8.23 -6.03 -30.72
C GLY A 640 6.80 -6.26 -31.22
N THR A 641 6.31 -5.33 -32.02
CA THR A 641 5.06 -5.53 -32.78
C THR A 641 5.26 -6.60 -33.85
N ARG A 642 4.17 -7.24 -34.29
CA ARG A 642 4.23 -8.22 -35.40
C ARG A 642 4.90 -7.65 -36.64
N HIS A 643 4.66 -6.38 -36.96
CA HIS A 643 5.31 -5.70 -38.07
C HIS A 643 6.83 -5.62 -37.87
N ALA A 644 7.30 -5.08 -36.74
CA ALA A 644 8.73 -4.99 -36.44
C ALA A 644 9.43 -6.36 -36.44
N ASN A 645 8.76 -7.37 -35.87
CA ASN A 645 9.23 -8.75 -35.85
C ASN A 645 9.36 -9.32 -37.27
N ASN A 646 8.39 -9.06 -38.15
CA ASN A 646 8.44 -9.50 -39.55
C ASN A 646 9.53 -8.76 -40.34
N THR A 647 9.70 -7.45 -40.12
CA THR A 647 10.77 -6.68 -40.76
C THR A 647 12.15 -7.26 -40.43
N LEU A 648 12.36 -7.74 -39.20
CA LEU A 648 13.58 -8.44 -38.82
C LEU A 648 13.76 -9.76 -39.58
N LEU A 649 12.72 -10.59 -39.65
CA LEU A 649 12.78 -11.87 -40.39
C LEU A 649 13.02 -11.66 -41.90
N GLU A 650 12.40 -10.63 -42.47
CA GLU A 650 12.58 -10.23 -43.87
C GLU A 650 14.02 -9.77 -44.14
N ALA A 651 14.59 -8.94 -43.25
CA ALA A 651 15.97 -8.47 -43.37
C ALA A 651 16.99 -9.62 -43.33
N LEU A 652 16.75 -10.65 -42.50
CA LEU A 652 17.61 -11.84 -42.46
C LEU A 652 17.49 -12.71 -43.72
N SER A 653 16.36 -12.64 -44.42
CA SER A 653 16.07 -13.43 -45.63
C SER A 653 16.58 -12.79 -46.93
N LEU A 654 17.05 -11.54 -46.89
CA LEU A 654 17.60 -10.89 -48.07
C LEU A 654 18.87 -11.63 -48.51
N PRO A 655 19.03 -11.98 -49.80
CA PRO A 655 20.26 -12.56 -50.30
C PRO A 655 21.41 -11.60 -49.96
N SER A 656 22.41 -12.10 -49.24
CA SER A 656 23.67 -11.39 -49.04
C SER A 656 24.18 -10.96 -50.43
N LEU A 657 24.37 -9.66 -50.64
CA LEU A 657 25.03 -9.13 -51.84
C LEU A 657 26.42 -9.74 -52.02
#